data_AF-A0A0Q9DK92-F1
#
_entry.id   AF-A0A0Q9DK92-F1
#
_cell.length_a   1.000
_cell.length_b   1.000
_cell.length_c   1.000
_cell.angle_alpha   90.00
_cell.angle_beta   90.00
_cell.angle_gamma   90.00
#
_symmetry.space_group_name_H-M   'P 1'
#
loop_
_entity.id
_entity.type
_entity.pdbx_description
1 polymer ?
#
loop_
_entity_poly.entity_id
_entity_poly.type
_entity_poly.pdbx_seq_one_letter_code
_entity_poly.pdbx_strand_id
1 'polypeptide(L)'
;MAFFGSAEHWSVVDGLRLTLADGSSHDAAHLEFTLENGCRLSFGQIVALAGDFYALPHKPISDQPDKPAAFRETFAELDKADPQEVKKILGIMEEEFQAIANAIAKGEDPHEAYARNSDHWDLQYNIATGGADKKVYPYDTSLWGRYMWIASFNWDHFGAHAQDVCRAGLQVAMETAASASAQQGMHRSNGLLKAYAYLAFASHYLTDGFASGHLRTPRRHLHDFKSSQTHSIDFAPDACAKAMHDEDGFNGLWVSNAAGDHWITYGDGRYFDTVNAANRNVMRAALRAAIADVYRAFTDGKAVAAPTYLRLLPKLPLDPQATDNFSPLFVAKPGEALARVRVPTANPNSRMWMRAGILGVAPWWVLAAELNGALRPPKIGVPPGKGQATGPNTGSGSATNWIVQARLLERLGKPLTTQSSPAIAEFKGERWVCVKQGNQFLIGRHRTQWTDFQLLKVSGDPVQTSTPATLVVHGDVLHCFYADFEGCLQWLQWNGDRWMKHGTVQVNGSAAKTDRAPCAVSLPNARHLVLFFKGYQSSDLYYAWRFEKETKWLGNTPVQTGQGYAAMTDEQPCAACTREGAFVYFRAHGGRSVYSIWVSDNDPARNFYFYGNEPIRLIDKSVAWSSAAIAAAAHPTDSQVLLVVPHDDNALRSITQQTLGDTTQRQYLPGDVDAADGEQLLSNITPALALIDGRYWMLSVEPEGHQVMLSFGQP
;
A
#
# COMPACT_ATOMS: atom_id res chain seq x y z
N MET A 1 30.65 7.59 1.74
CA MET A 1 29.96 7.26 3.00
C MET A 1 28.55 7.73 2.80
N ALA A 2 27.61 6.79 2.60
CA ALA A 2 26.19 7.09 2.43
C ALA A 2 25.55 7.33 3.79
N PHE A 3 25.12 8.54 4.11
CA PHE A 3 24.27 8.81 5.28
C PHE A 3 22.79 8.67 4.89
N PHE A 4 21.90 8.74 5.88
CA PHE A 4 20.52 8.24 5.91
C PHE A 4 19.65 8.59 4.68
N GLY A 5 18.67 7.75 4.36
CA GLY A 5 17.85 7.86 3.14
C GLY A 5 16.78 8.95 3.19
N SER A 6 17.17 10.23 3.15
CA SER A 6 16.26 11.34 3.49
C SER A 6 15.03 11.50 2.57
N ALA A 7 15.11 11.22 1.27
CA ALA A 7 13.93 11.30 0.39
C ALA A 7 12.85 10.25 0.72
N GLU A 8 13.20 9.13 1.36
CA GLU A 8 12.23 8.09 1.73
C GLU A 8 11.25 8.59 2.79
N HIS A 9 11.75 9.38 3.75
CA HIS A 9 10.95 10.04 4.79
C HIS A 9 9.90 10.99 4.25
N TRP A 10 10.11 11.57 3.06
CA TRP A 10 9.12 12.43 2.43
C TRP A 10 7.95 11.59 1.92
N SER A 11 8.20 10.47 1.22
CA SER A 11 7.14 9.64 0.63
C SER A 11 6.36 8.75 1.59
N VAL A 12 6.79 8.62 2.85
CA VAL A 12 6.07 7.78 3.83
C VAL A 12 4.60 8.19 4.02
N VAL A 13 4.26 9.44 3.70
CA VAL A 13 2.93 10.01 3.88
C VAL A 13 2.04 10.00 2.63
N ASP A 14 2.55 9.55 1.47
CA ASP A 14 1.83 9.65 0.20
C ASP A 14 0.46 8.94 0.30
N GLY A 15 -0.65 9.65 0.13
CA GLY A 15 -1.99 9.05 0.29
C GLY A 15 -2.41 8.77 1.74
N LEU A 16 -1.76 9.37 2.75
CA LEU A 16 -2.32 9.45 4.10
C LEU A 16 -3.22 10.68 4.22
N ARG A 17 -4.36 10.56 4.92
CA ARG A 17 -5.25 11.72 5.17
C ARG A 17 -5.10 12.37 6.54
N LEU A 18 -5.18 13.70 6.55
CA LEU A 18 -5.30 14.55 7.73
C LEU A 18 -6.73 15.11 7.81
N THR A 19 -7.37 14.99 8.97
CA THR A 19 -8.69 15.57 9.19
C THR A 19 -8.56 16.96 9.80
N LEU A 20 -9.19 17.96 9.20
CA LEU A 20 -9.11 19.34 9.65
C LEU A 20 -10.20 19.68 10.67
N ALA A 21 -10.11 20.90 11.19
CA ALA A 21 -10.98 21.39 12.26
C ALA A 21 -12.47 21.46 11.85
N ASP A 22 -12.75 21.64 10.56
CA ASP A 22 -14.10 21.64 9.96
C ASP A 22 -14.59 20.23 9.57
N GLY A 23 -13.76 19.20 9.80
CA GLY A 23 -14.05 17.81 9.44
C GLY A 23 -13.68 17.44 8.01
N SER A 24 -13.13 18.36 7.20
CA SER A 24 -12.62 18.00 5.88
C SER A 24 -11.41 17.10 5.98
N SER A 25 -11.25 16.20 5.01
CA SER A 25 -10.09 15.30 4.91
C SER A 25 -9.19 15.80 3.80
N HIS A 26 -7.88 15.92 4.05
CA HIS A 26 -6.87 16.41 3.10
C HIS A 26 -5.68 15.46 3.00
N ASP A 27 -5.05 15.38 1.83
CA ASP A 27 -3.83 14.59 1.63
C ASP A 27 -2.65 15.19 2.41
N ALA A 28 -2.00 14.40 3.25
CA ALA A 28 -0.83 14.78 4.04
C ALA A 28 0.38 15.18 3.18
N ALA A 29 0.48 14.64 1.96
CA ALA A 29 1.54 14.97 1.01
C ALA A 29 1.36 16.36 0.39
N HIS A 30 0.14 16.90 0.38
CA HIS A 30 -0.21 18.15 -0.32
C HIS A 30 -0.68 19.28 0.61
N LEU A 31 -1.15 18.96 1.82
CA LEU A 31 -1.51 19.97 2.80
C LEU A 31 -0.24 20.64 3.34
N GLU A 32 -0.13 21.95 3.13
CA GLU A 32 1.01 22.73 3.61
C GLU A 32 0.76 23.39 4.96
N PHE A 33 1.71 23.22 5.87
CA PHE A 33 1.81 23.92 7.15
C PHE A 33 2.68 25.16 6.98
N THR A 34 2.21 26.31 7.48
CA THR A 34 3.02 27.52 7.54
C THR A 34 3.81 27.55 8.85
N LEU A 35 5.14 27.56 8.76
CA LEU A 35 6.06 27.68 9.89
C LEU A 35 6.30 29.15 10.27
N GLU A 36 6.93 29.39 11.44
CA GLU A 36 7.21 30.76 11.92
C GLU A 36 8.12 31.57 10.98
N ASN A 37 9.06 30.90 10.32
CA ASN A 37 9.94 31.50 9.30
C ASN A 37 9.25 31.79 7.96
N GLY A 38 7.96 31.46 7.81
CA GLY A 38 7.18 31.66 6.58
C GLY A 38 7.33 30.53 5.54
N CYS A 39 8.12 29.49 5.82
CA CYS A 39 8.11 28.29 4.97
C CYS A 39 6.73 27.63 4.97
N ARG A 40 6.31 27.17 3.80
CA ARG A 40 5.13 26.33 3.61
C ARG A 40 5.60 24.93 3.27
N LEU A 41 5.40 23.99 4.19
CA LEU A 41 5.91 22.62 4.06
C LEU A 41 4.79 21.61 4.22
N SER A 42 4.80 20.55 3.42
CA SER A 42 3.89 19.41 3.62
C SER A 42 4.29 18.56 4.83
N PHE A 43 3.45 17.61 5.22
CA PHE A 43 3.77 16.69 6.31
C PHE A 43 5.04 15.90 6.00
N GLY A 44 5.12 15.31 4.80
CA GLY A 44 6.29 14.53 4.36
C GLY A 44 7.58 15.34 4.35
N GLN A 45 7.52 16.60 3.90
CA GLN A 45 8.68 17.49 3.94
C GLN A 45 9.19 17.73 5.37
N ILE A 46 8.28 17.93 6.33
CA ILE A 46 8.69 18.08 7.74
C ILE A 46 9.30 16.78 8.28
N VAL A 47 8.76 15.61 7.92
CA VAL A 47 9.32 14.30 8.31
C VAL A 47 10.75 14.14 7.76
N ALA A 48 10.99 14.52 6.51
CA ALA A 48 12.30 14.40 5.87
C ALA A 48 13.35 15.39 6.39
N LEU A 49 12.92 16.55 6.87
CA LEU A 49 13.82 17.59 7.40
C LEU A 49 14.16 17.39 8.88
N ALA A 50 13.24 16.82 9.66
CA ALA A 50 13.43 16.54 11.08
C ALA A 50 14.56 15.52 11.29
N GLY A 51 15.25 15.59 12.43
CA GLY A 51 16.24 14.60 12.82
C GLY A 51 17.57 14.72 12.08
N ASP A 52 17.57 14.69 10.75
CA ASP A 52 18.78 14.67 9.90
C ASP A 52 19.35 16.06 9.59
N PHE A 53 18.47 17.04 9.37
CA PHE A 53 18.86 18.40 8.96
C PHE A 53 18.61 19.43 10.05
N TYR A 54 17.56 19.22 10.84
CA TYR A 54 17.18 20.09 11.94
C TYR A 54 17.08 19.26 13.23
N ALA A 55 18.17 19.32 13.99
CA ALA A 55 18.28 18.76 15.33
C ALA A 55 19.33 19.55 16.13
N LEU A 56 19.52 19.22 17.41
CA LEU A 56 20.56 19.82 18.28
C LEU A 56 21.72 18.81 18.50
N PRO A 57 22.83 18.88 17.73
CA PRO A 57 23.92 17.89 17.74
C PRO A 57 24.58 17.60 19.08
N HIS A 58 24.44 18.44 20.10
CA HIS A 58 25.07 18.22 21.40
C HIS A 58 24.06 18.22 22.55
N LYS A 59 22.77 18.22 22.21
CA LYS A 59 21.68 18.12 23.17
C LYS A 59 20.61 17.14 22.66
N PRO A 60 20.94 15.85 22.49
CA PRO A 60 19.93 14.87 22.07
C PRO A 60 18.74 14.88 23.02
N ILE A 61 17.55 14.78 22.46
CA ILE A 61 16.28 14.86 23.16
C ILE A 61 16.20 13.70 24.17
N SER A 62 16.69 12.51 23.82
CA SER A 62 16.62 11.34 24.72
C SER A 62 17.37 11.54 26.04
N ASP A 63 18.39 12.39 26.04
CA ASP A 63 19.24 12.67 27.21
C ASP A 63 18.63 13.72 28.14
N GLN A 64 17.64 14.47 27.66
CA GLN A 64 17.06 15.55 28.44
C GLN A 64 16.09 15.02 29.51
N PRO A 65 16.06 15.64 30.70
CA PRO A 65 15.11 15.29 31.75
C PRO A 65 13.67 15.63 31.35
N ASP A 66 13.47 16.77 30.68
CA ASP A 66 12.18 17.19 30.10
C ASP A 66 12.22 17.03 28.58
N LYS A 67 11.91 15.81 28.13
CA LYS A 67 11.92 15.46 26.70
C LYS A 67 10.89 16.25 25.89
N PRO A 68 9.64 16.49 26.34
CA PRO A 68 8.70 17.36 25.64
C PRO A 68 9.19 18.80 25.46
N ALA A 69 9.87 19.39 26.45
CA ALA A 69 10.46 20.73 26.30
C ALA A 69 11.62 20.71 25.29
N ALA A 70 12.52 19.73 25.40
CA ALA A 70 13.63 19.55 24.46
C ALA A 70 13.16 19.32 23.01
N PHE A 71 12.09 18.55 22.81
CA PHE A 71 11.47 18.34 21.51
C PHE A 71 10.98 19.65 20.89
N ARG A 72 10.35 20.53 21.68
CA ARG A 72 9.91 21.86 21.20
C ARG A 72 11.11 22.75 20.86
N GLU A 73 12.18 22.71 21.66
CA GLU A 73 13.44 23.43 21.37
C GLU A 73 14.03 22.95 20.05
N THR A 74 14.08 21.64 19.83
CA THR A 74 14.61 21.04 18.59
C THR A 74 13.74 21.34 17.38
N PHE A 75 12.40 21.26 17.50
CA PHE A 75 11.49 21.66 16.43
C PHE A 75 11.68 23.14 16.03
N ALA A 76 12.02 24.01 16.97
CA ALA A 76 12.26 25.43 16.70
C ALA A 76 13.45 25.67 15.76
N GLU A 77 14.41 24.74 15.67
CA GLU A 77 15.50 24.81 14.69
C GLU A 77 14.98 24.79 13.25
N LEU A 78 13.91 24.03 12.96
CA LEU A 78 13.23 24.04 11.66
C LEU A 78 12.26 25.24 11.56
N ASP A 79 11.46 25.48 12.60
CA ASP A 79 10.40 26.51 12.61
C ASP A 79 10.96 27.93 12.37
N LYS A 80 12.22 28.15 12.74
CA LYS A 80 12.92 29.45 12.66
C LYS A 80 14.12 29.41 11.69
N ALA A 81 14.27 28.34 10.92
CA ALA A 81 15.36 28.19 9.96
C ALA A 81 15.35 29.28 8.88
N ASP A 82 16.49 29.49 8.22
CA ASP A 82 16.52 30.29 6.99
C ASP A 82 15.72 29.58 5.88
N PRO A 83 14.65 30.20 5.33
CA PRO A 83 13.87 29.61 4.25
C PRO A 83 14.67 29.23 3.00
N GLN A 84 15.79 29.92 2.72
CA GLN A 84 16.65 29.58 1.58
C GLN A 84 17.44 28.29 1.81
N GLU A 85 17.87 28.03 3.05
CA GLU A 85 18.51 26.78 3.42
C GLU A 85 17.52 25.61 3.28
N VAL A 86 16.30 25.76 3.82
CA VAL A 86 15.22 24.77 3.69
C VAL A 86 14.96 24.44 2.22
N LYS A 87 14.81 25.48 1.38
CA LYS A 87 14.57 25.32 -0.06
C LYS A 87 15.73 24.60 -0.75
N LYS A 88 16.98 24.90 -0.37
CA LYS A 88 18.17 24.25 -0.95
C LYS A 88 18.21 22.76 -0.61
N ILE A 89 17.92 22.39 0.64
CA ILE A 89 17.87 20.99 1.08
C ILE A 89 16.78 20.22 0.33
N LEU A 90 15.56 20.78 0.25
CA LEU A 90 14.45 20.15 -0.48
C LEU A 90 14.76 19.98 -1.98
N GLY A 91 15.48 20.93 -2.59
CA GLY A 91 15.92 20.80 -3.98
C GLY A 91 16.86 19.61 -4.20
N ILE A 92 17.74 19.31 -3.25
CA ILE A 92 18.61 18.11 -3.31
C ILE A 92 17.76 16.84 -3.19
N MET A 93 16.78 16.81 -2.28
CA MET A 93 15.85 15.67 -2.13
C MET A 93 15.04 15.41 -3.42
N GLU A 94 14.63 16.46 -4.14
CA GLU A 94 13.97 16.32 -5.45
C GLU A 94 14.88 15.64 -6.49
N GLU A 95 16.19 15.93 -6.46
CA GLU A 95 17.16 15.23 -7.32
C GLU A 95 17.27 13.74 -6.94
N GLU A 96 17.23 13.41 -5.65
CA GLU A 96 17.17 12.01 -5.19
C GLU A 96 15.94 11.30 -5.75
N PHE A 97 14.76 11.90 -5.58
CA PHE A 97 13.50 11.37 -6.09
C PHE A 97 13.56 11.10 -7.59
N GLN A 98 14.11 12.04 -8.36
CA GLN A 98 14.22 11.88 -9.80
C GLN A 98 15.16 10.71 -10.16
N ALA A 99 16.26 10.53 -9.43
CA ALA A 99 17.18 9.42 -9.66
C ALA A 99 16.53 8.06 -9.35
N ILE A 100 15.76 7.98 -8.27
CA ILE A 100 15.04 6.76 -7.86
C ILE A 100 13.91 6.44 -8.85
N ALA A 101 13.09 7.43 -9.20
CA ALA A 101 12.03 7.27 -10.19
C ALA A 101 12.58 6.80 -11.54
N ASN A 102 13.73 7.32 -11.95
CA ASN A 102 14.42 6.89 -13.17
C ASN A 102 14.92 5.43 -13.09
N ALA A 103 15.38 4.98 -11.92
CA ALA A 103 15.80 3.60 -11.72
C ALA A 103 14.60 2.63 -11.76
N ILE A 104 13.50 2.99 -11.08
CA ILE A 104 12.23 2.25 -11.15
C ILE A 104 11.75 2.13 -12.60
N ALA A 105 11.76 3.23 -13.35
CA ALA A 105 11.33 3.24 -14.75
C ALA A 105 12.19 2.34 -15.67
N LYS A 106 13.44 2.06 -15.29
CA LYS A 106 14.36 1.16 -16.00
C LYS A 106 14.26 -0.30 -15.54
N GLY A 107 13.46 -0.59 -14.51
CA GLY A 107 13.40 -1.91 -13.87
C GLY A 107 14.64 -2.24 -13.02
N GLU A 108 15.40 -1.22 -12.61
CA GLU A 108 16.50 -1.35 -11.65
C GLU A 108 15.93 -1.32 -10.22
N ASP A 109 16.58 -2.01 -9.27
CA ASP A 109 16.19 -1.90 -7.87
C ASP A 109 16.48 -0.48 -7.33
N PRO A 110 15.51 0.19 -6.68
CA PRO A 110 15.66 1.55 -6.17
C PRO A 110 16.92 1.79 -5.32
N HIS A 111 17.25 0.84 -4.43
CA HIS A 111 18.42 0.96 -3.56
C HIS A 111 19.76 1.05 -4.31
N GLU A 112 19.86 0.53 -5.54
CA GLU A 112 21.06 0.67 -6.38
C GLU A 112 21.23 2.11 -6.90
N ALA A 113 20.13 2.84 -7.11
CA ALA A 113 20.18 4.27 -7.43
C ALA A 113 20.68 5.10 -6.26
N TYR A 114 20.21 4.79 -5.04
CA TYR A 114 20.71 5.38 -3.81
C TYR A 114 22.21 5.13 -3.65
N ALA A 115 22.64 3.87 -3.72
CA ALA A 115 24.03 3.48 -3.49
C ALA A 115 25.02 4.13 -4.47
N ARG A 116 24.60 4.43 -5.70
CA ARG A 116 25.44 5.08 -6.72
C ARG A 116 25.63 6.58 -6.48
N ASN A 117 24.66 7.26 -5.87
CA ASN A 117 24.63 8.73 -5.79
C ASN A 117 24.74 9.28 -4.35
N SER A 118 24.63 8.44 -3.32
CA SER A 118 24.63 8.86 -1.92
C SER A 118 25.80 9.78 -1.54
N ASP A 119 27.03 9.45 -1.98
CA ASP A 119 28.21 10.25 -1.68
C ASP A 119 28.14 11.67 -2.27
N HIS A 120 27.42 11.84 -3.38
CA HIS A 120 27.18 13.14 -3.99
C HIS A 120 26.14 13.94 -3.21
N TRP A 121 25.02 13.33 -2.84
CA TRP A 121 23.95 14.00 -2.10
C TRP A 121 24.39 14.38 -0.69
N ASP A 122 25.10 13.50 0.02
CA ASP A 122 25.67 13.80 1.34
C ASP A 122 26.61 15.01 1.33
N LEU A 123 27.41 15.14 0.27
CA LEU A 123 28.24 16.33 0.08
C LEU A 123 27.38 17.58 -0.13
N GLN A 124 26.35 17.51 -0.98
CA GLN A 124 25.44 18.64 -1.22
C GLN A 124 24.70 19.06 0.06
N TYR A 125 24.26 18.10 0.87
CA TYR A 125 23.63 18.35 2.18
C TYR A 125 24.59 18.98 3.19
N ASN A 126 25.83 18.50 3.26
CA ASN A 126 26.86 19.12 4.08
C ASN A 126 27.07 20.58 3.69
N ILE A 127 27.19 20.87 2.39
CA ILE A 127 27.35 22.24 1.86
C ILE A 127 26.09 23.07 2.12
N ALA A 128 24.90 22.50 1.96
CA ALA A 128 23.63 23.17 2.21
C ALA A 128 23.51 23.63 3.67
N THR A 129 24.08 22.87 4.59
CA THR A 129 24.03 23.12 6.04
C THR A 129 25.29 23.81 6.60
N GLY A 130 26.04 24.52 5.75
CA GLY A 130 27.17 25.37 6.15
C GLY A 130 28.55 24.70 6.15
N GLY A 131 28.68 23.48 5.65
CA GLY A 131 29.94 22.75 5.51
C GLY A 131 30.73 23.13 4.25
N ALA A 132 31.95 22.62 4.14
CA ALA A 132 32.84 22.89 3.01
C ALA A 132 32.49 22.05 1.77
N ASP A 133 32.72 22.63 0.58
CA ASP A 133 32.66 21.94 -0.72
C ASP A 133 33.94 21.14 -0.98
N LYS A 134 34.16 20.15 -0.13
CA LYS A 134 35.24 19.17 -0.27
C LYS A 134 34.68 17.81 0.11
N LYS A 135 35.22 16.75 -0.48
CA LYS A 135 34.88 15.37 -0.11
C LYS A 135 34.84 15.28 1.42
N VAL A 136 33.69 14.88 1.95
CA VAL A 136 33.46 14.83 3.40
C VAL A 136 34.45 13.85 4.00
N TYR A 137 35.49 14.40 4.63
CA TYR A 137 36.45 13.61 5.38
C TYR A 137 35.99 13.57 6.83
N PRO A 138 35.84 12.38 7.41
CA PRO A 138 35.22 12.21 8.72
C PRO A 138 36.15 12.60 9.88
N TYR A 139 37.39 12.96 9.58
CA TYR A 139 38.43 13.30 10.56
C TYR A 139 38.75 14.80 10.61
N ASP A 140 38.18 15.62 9.72
CA ASP A 140 38.35 17.07 9.72
C ASP A 140 37.01 17.77 9.94
N THR A 141 36.65 17.91 11.22
CA THR A 141 35.39 18.53 11.62
C THR A 141 35.31 20.03 11.32
N SER A 142 36.43 20.67 10.92
CA SER A 142 36.42 22.06 10.44
C SER A 142 35.70 22.22 9.08
N LEU A 143 35.43 21.11 8.40
CA LEU A 143 34.73 21.07 7.10
C LEU A 143 33.24 20.70 7.22
N TRP A 144 32.75 20.47 8.44
CA TRP A 144 31.41 19.92 8.70
C TRP A 144 30.34 21.01 8.80
N GLY A 145 29.27 20.84 8.03
CA GLY A 145 28.00 21.53 8.22
C GLY A 145 27.14 20.86 9.28
N ARG A 146 25.98 21.44 9.58
CA ARG A 146 25.05 20.94 10.61
C ARG A 146 24.64 19.48 10.36
N TYR A 147 24.42 19.08 9.10
CA TYR A 147 24.11 17.71 8.70
C TYR A 147 25.10 16.67 9.29
N MET A 148 26.41 16.93 9.15
CA MET A 148 27.45 16.03 9.65
C MET A 148 27.59 16.05 11.17
N TRP A 149 27.36 17.21 11.79
CA TRP A 149 27.36 17.33 13.24
C TRP A 149 26.21 16.54 13.86
N ILE A 150 25.01 16.66 13.30
CA ILE A 150 23.83 15.90 13.71
C ILE A 150 24.14 14.40 13.65
N ALA A 151 24.59 13.90 12.49
CA ALA A 151 24.88 12.47 12.27
C ALA A 151 25.89 11.89 13.30
N SER A 152 26.76 12.74 13.85
CA SER A 152 27.79 12.32 14.82
C SER A 152 27.26 12.11 16.25
N PHE A 153 26.09 12.64 16.60
CA PHE A 153 25.48 12.52 17.94
C PHE A 153 24.02 12.04 17.89
N ASN A 154 23.65 11.33 16.82
CA ASN A 154 22.27 11.03 16.45
C ASN A 154 21.68 9.76 17.11
N TRP A 155 22.03 9.43 18.36
CA TRP A 155 21.42 8.26 19.01
C TRP A 155 19.90 8.38 19.19
N ASP A 156 19.33 9.59 19.09
CA ASP A 156 17.89 9.83 18.99
C ASP A 156 17.20 9.10 17.82
N HIS A 157 17.94 8.59 16.83
CA HIS A 157 17.39 7.79 15.72
C HIS A 157 17.32 6.28 16.04
N PHE A 158 17.93 5.84 17.14
CA PHE A 158 18.17 4.42 17.38
C PHE A 158 17.38 3.84 18.56
N GLY A 159 16.73 2.70 18.31
CA GLY A 159 16.16 1.81 19.32
C GLY A 159 15.25 2.52 20.33
N ALA A 160 15.53 2.33 21.62
CA ALA A 160 14.75 2.92 22.70
C ALA A 160 14.81 4.46 22.74
N HIS A 161 15.92 5.06 22.28
CA HIS A 161 16.06 6.51 22.25
C HIS A 161 15.10 7.13 21.23
N ALA A 162 14.99 6.57 20.02
CA ALA A 162 13.99 7.00 19.03
C ALA A 162 12.56 6.88 19.54
N GLN A 163 12.26 5.80 20.27
CA GLN A 163 10.94 5.63 20.88
C GLN A 163 10.65 6.70 21.94
N ASP A 164 11.65 7.10 22.74
CA ASP A 164 11.51 8.18 23.71
C ASP A 164 11.26 9.53 23.03
N VAL A 165 11.99 9.84 21.96
CA VAL A 165 11.81 11.09 21.19
C VAL A 165 10.45 11.12 20.50
N CYS A 166 10.08 10.04 19.81
CA CYS A 166 8.78 9.90 19.17
C CYS A 166 7.63 10.07 20.17
N ARG A 167 7.72 9.44 21.35
CA ARG A 167 6.73 9.57 22.43
C ARG A 167 6.61 11.01 22.92
N ALA A 168 7.75 11.67 23.15
CA ALA A 168 7.77 13.07 23.57
C ALA A 168 7.12 13.97 22.52
N GLY A 169 7.47 13.81 21.25
CA GLY A 169 6.91 14.59 20.16
C GLY A 169 5.40 14.36 19.97
N LEU A 170 4.94 13.11 20.05
CA LEU A 170 3.51 12.81 19.98
C LEU A 170 2.75 13.38 21.18
N GLN A 171 3.33 13.33 22.38
CA GLN A 171 2.75 13.99 23.56
C GLN A 171 2.58 15.49 23.29
N VAL A 172 3.61 16.18 22.79
CA VAL A 172 3.53 17.60 22.43
C VAL A 172 2.42 17.84 21.41
N ALA A 173 2.37 17.04 20.34
CA ALA A 173 1.33 17.15 19.31
C ALA A 173 -0.08 17.00 19.88
N MET A 174 -0.32 15.97 20.70
CA MET A 174 -1.63 15.72 21.32
C MET A 174 -2.02 16.81 22.33
N GLU A 175 -1.08 17.33 23.12
CA GLU A 175 -1.32 18.45 24.05
C GLU A 175 -1.67 19.73 23.30
N THR A 176 -0.98 20.02 22.19
CA THR A 176 -1.28 21.15 21.30
C THR A 176 -2.65 20.99 20.66
N ALA A 177 -2.98 19.80 20.15
CA ALA A 177 -4.28 19.47 19.59
C ALA A 177 -5.41 19.64 20.63
N ALA A 178 -5.24 19.07 21.83
CA ALA A 178 -6.19 19.21 22.93
C ALA A 178 -6.42 20.68 23.31
N SER A 179 -5.36 21.48 23.37
CA SER A 179 -5.45 22.92 23.68
C SER A 179 -6.18 23.70 22.57
N ALA A 180 -5.99 23.30 21.31
CA ALA A 180 -6.65 23.92 20.16
C ALA A 180 -8.17 23.64 20.15
N SER A 181 -8.63 22.53 20.73
CA SER A 181 -10.05 22.17 20.81
C SER A 181 -10.92 23.25 21.46
N ALA A 182 -10.37 23.95 22.45
CA ALA A 182 -11.04 24.98 23.24
C ALA A 182 -11.04 26.37 22.57
N GLN A 183 -10.31 26.52 21.46
CA GLN A 183 -10.23 27.77 20.71
C GLN A 183 -11.39 27.91 19.72
N GLN A 184 -11.51 29.07 19.07
CA GLN A 184 -12.52 29.33 18.05
C GLN A 184 -11.92 29.86 16.75
N GLY A 185 -12.65 29.68 15.64
CA GLY A 185 -12.28 30.19 14.33
C GLY A 185 -10.88 29.78 13.90
N MET A 186 -10.11 30.74 13.38
CA MET A 186 -8.77 30.49 12.83
C MET A 186 -7.77 29.99 13.89
N HIS A 187 -7.92 30.37 15.16
CA HIS A 187 -7.05 29.86 16.23
C HIS A 187 -7.23 28.36 16.47
N ARG A 188 -8.47 27.86 16.34
CA ARG A 188 -8.78 26.43 16.43
C ARG A 188 -8.14 25.66 15.28
N SER A 189 -8.31 26.16 14.05
CA SER A 189 -7.72 25.54 12.86
C SER A 189 -6.18 25.57 12.87
N ASN A 190 -5.57 26.73 13.15
CA ASN A 190 -4.12 26.88 13.19
C ASN A 190 -3.49 26.05 14.32
N GLY A 191 -4.18 25.91 15.46
CA GLY A 191 -3.73 25.07 16.56
C GLY A 191 -3.65 23.59 16.16
N LEU A 192 -4.64 23.06 15.44
CA LEU A 192 -4.60 21.69 14.91
C LEU A 192 -3.51 21.51 13.84
N LEU A 193 -3.34 22.48 12.95
CA LEU A 193 -2.27 22.44 11.95
C LEU A 193 -0.88 22.44 12.61
N LYS A 194 -0.67 23.22 13.68
CA LYS A 194 0.57 23.20 14.46
C LYS A 194 0.77 21.85 15.16
N ALA A 195 -0.30 21.24 15.68
CA ALA A 195 -0.23 19.89 16.24
C ALA A 195 0.21 18.85 15.20
N TYR A 196 -0.31 18.94 13.97
CA TYR A 196 0.14 18.08 12.88
C TYR A 196 1.59 18.36 12.45
N ALA A 197 2.07 19.60 12.49
CA ALA A 197 3.49 19.90 12.25
C ALA A 197 4.41 19.27 13.33
N TYR A 198 4.01 19.31 14.60
CA TYR A 198 4.74 18.60 15.66
C TYR A 198 4.71 17.08 15.46
N LEU A 199 3.56 16.53 15.08
CA LEU A 199 3.46 15.11 14.74
C LEU A 199 4.36 14.74 13.57
N ALA A 200 4.41 15.55 12.52
CA ALA A 200 5.26 15.32 11.36
C ALA A 200 6.73 15.29 11.75
N PHE A 201 7.17 16.23 12.58
CA PHE A 201 8.55 16.24 13.09
C PHE A 201 8.86 15.02 13.96
N ALA A 202 7.91 14.59 14.82
CA ALA A 202 8.04 13.38 15.63
C ALA A 202 8.03 12.09 14.78
N SER A 203 7.40 12.14 13.61
CA SER A 203 7.20 11.00 12.73
C SER A 203 8.49 10.57 12.03
N HIS A 204 9.51 11.42 11.96
CA HIS A 204 10.85 11.03 11.51
C HIS A 204 11.39 9.87 12.37
N TYR A 205 11.47 10.10 13.69
CA TYR A 205 11.91 9.09 14.67
C TYR A 205 10.97 7.88 14.73
N LEU A 206 9.68 8.06 14.43
CA LEU A 206 8.75 6.95 14.29
C LEU A 206 9.15 6.05 13.10
N THR A 207 9.43 6.66 11.94
CA THR A 207 9.81 5.93 10.73
C THR A 207 11.17 5.28 10.82
N ASP A 208 12.13 5.89 11.53
CA ASP A 208 13.40 5.23 11.89
C ASP A 208 13.17 3.94 12.68
N GLY A 209 12.16 3.95 13.55
CA GLY A 209 11.70 2.76 14.27
C GLY A 209 11.19 1.62 13.38
N PHE A 210 11.04 1.82 12.08
CA PHE A 210 10.71 0.80 11.07
C PHE A 210 11.86 0.44 10.14
N ALA A 211 13.04 1.03 10.31
CA ALA A 211 14.24 0.69 9.57
C ALA A 211 15.14 -0.24 10.40
N SER A 212 15.46 -1.42 9.88
CA SER A 212 16.19 -2.46 10.63
C SER A 212 17.54 -2.01 11.19
N GLY A 213 18.24 -1.13 10.49
CA GLY A 213 19.52 -0.56 10.92
C GLY A 213 19.43 0.28 12.20
N HIS A 214 18.27 0.84 12.49
CA HIS A 214 18.00 1.68 13.67
C HIS A 214 17.52 0.88 14.89
N LEU A 215 17.10 -0.37 14.71
CA LEU A 215 16.45 -1.14 15.79
C LEU A 215 17.40 -1.64 16.87
N ARG A 216 18.49 -2.32 16.46
CA ARG A 216 19.41 -3.01 17.39
C ARG A 216 20.85 -2.52 17.36
N THR A 217 21.17 -1.55 16.50
CA THR A 217 22.50 -0.93 16.47
C THR A 217 22.73 -0.18 17.79
N PRO A 218 23.77 -0.53 18.58
CA PRO A 218 23.99 0.05 19.90
C PRO A 218 24.68 1.42 19.79
N ARG A 219 24.05 2.39 19.09
CA ARG A 219 24.64 3.69 18.70
C ARG A 219 25.26 4.45 19.86
N ARG A 220 24.51 4.70 20.93
CA ARG A 220 25.00 5.42 22.12
C ARG A 220 26.18 4.71 22.77
N HIS A 221 26.10 3.39 22.91
CA HIS A 221 27.13 2.59 23.56
C HIS A 221 28.44 2.58 22.75
N LEU A 222 28.35 2.59 21.41
CA LEU A 222 29.50 2.74 20.54
C LEU A 222 30.09 4.16 20.63
N HIS A 223 29.24 5.19 20.64
CA HIS A 223 29.67 6.59 20.72
C HIS A 223 30.41 6.94 22.02
N ASP A 224 29.88 6.52 23.17
CA ASP A 224 30.47 6.83 24.49
C ASP A 224 31.84 6.14 24.73
N PHE A 225 32.28 5.32 23.78
CA PHE A 225 33.56 4.65 23.87
C PHE A 225 34.73 5.64 23.82
N LYS A 226 35.42 5.80 24.96
CA LYS A 226 36.67 6.55 25.05
C LYS A 226 37.81 5.71 24.49
N SER A 227 38.13 5.86 23.21
CA SER A 227 39.42 5.38 22.72
C SER A 227 40.52 6.20 23.40
N SER A 228 41.34 5.52 24.18
CA SER A 228 42.40 6.15 24.95
C SER A 228 43.41 6.83 24.00
N GLN A 229 43.66 8.13 24.21
CA GLN A 229 44.85 8.93 23.87
C GLN A 229 44.72 10.11 22.87
N THR A 230 43.56 10.45 22.31
CA THR A 230 43.45 11.73 21.54
C THR A 230 42.17 12.50 21.86
N HIS A 231 42.29 13.81 22.08
CA HIS A 231 41.18 14.75 22.40
C HIS A 231 40.37 15.16 21.16
N SER A 232 40.40 14.39 20.07
CA SER A 232 39.62 14.59 18.85
C SER A 232 38.48 13.58 18.81
N ILE A 233 37.33 13.96 18.23
CA ILE A 233 36.20 13.06 17.94
C ILE A 233 36.76 11.80 17.25
N ASP A 234 36.70 10.65 17.93
CA ASP A 234 37.12 9.39 17.34
C ASP A 234 35.97 8.89 16.48
N PHE A 235 36.13 8.97 15.16
CA PHE A 235 35.11 8.55 14.20
C PHE A 235 35.01 7.01 14.07
N ALA A 236 35.96 6.26 14.64
CA ALA A 236 35.99 4.81 14.49
C ALA A 236 34.75 4.10 15.08
N PRO A 237 34.24 4.46 16.27
CA PRO A 237 33.03 3.84 16.83
C PRO A 237 31.75 4.22 16.05
N ASP A 238 31.67 5.44 15.50
CA ASP A 238 30.53 5.88 14.69
C ASP A 238 30.51 5.18 13.32
N ALA A 239 31.68 4.97 12.70
CA ALA A 239 31.82 4.13 11.51
C ALA A 239 31.42 2.67 11.79
N CYS A 240 31.68 2.15 12.99
CA CYS A 240 31.24 0.81 13.39
C CYS A 240 29.72 0.73 13.55
N ALA A 241 29.09 1.75 14.16
CA ALA A 241 27.63 1.84 14.24
C ALA A 241 27.02 1.83 12.83
N LYS A 242 27.58 2.63 11.92
CA LYS A 242 27.19 2.66 10.52
C LYS A 242 27.32 1.29 9.83
N ALA A 243 28.39 0.56 10.07
CA ALA A 243 28.59 -0.76 9.46
C ALA A 243 27.49 -1.76 9.85
N MET A 244 27.07 -1.79 11.12
CA MET A 244 25.96 -2.63 11.56
C MET A 244 24.61 -2.13 11.05
N HIS A 245 24.41 -0.81 11.08
CA HIS A 245 23.23 -0.15 10.51
C HIS A 245 23.02 -0.57 9.06
N ASP A 246 24.05 -0.45 8.22
CA ASP A 246 23.98 -0.79 6.79
C ASP A 246 23.81 -2.30 6.57
N GLU A 247 24.41 -3.15 7.41
CA GLU A 247 24.25 -4.61 7.34
C GLU A 247 22.81 -5.02 7.59
N ASP A 248 22.25 -4.56 8.70
CA ASP A 248 20.87 -4.86 9.09
C ASP A 248 19.89 -4.20 8.12
N GLY A 249 20.17 -2.98 7.67
CA GLY A 249 19.39 -2.24 6.68
C GLY A 249 19.30 -2.97 5.34
N PHE A 250 20.43 -3.48 4.86
CA PHE A 250 20.48 -4.22 3.60
C PHE A 250 19.85 -5.61 3.75
N ASN A 251 20.21 -6.38 4.76
CA ASN A 251 19.78 -7.77 4.86
C ASN A 251 18.34 -7.93 5.37
N GLY A 252 17.83 -6.93 6.08
CA GLY A 252 16.56 -6.93 6.77
C GLY A 252 16.60 -7.70 8.09
N LEU A 253 15.57 -7.52 8.92
CA LEU A 253 15.37 -8.26 10.18
C LEU A 253 13.91 -8.69 10.32
N TRP A 254 13.70 -9.94 10.76
CA TRP A 254 12.41 -10.43 11.26
C TRP A 254 12.01 -9.70 12.53
N VAL A 255 10.83 -9.09 12.47
CA VAL A 255 10.20 -8.37 13.57
C VAL A 255 8.78 -8.85 13.79
N SER A 256 8.24 -8.52 14.96
CA SER A 256 6.83 -8.66 15.28
C SER A 256 6.31 -7.41 15.99
N ASN A 257 5.00 -7.26 16.17
CA ASN A 257 4.44 -6.16 16.96
C ASN A 257 3.43 -6.65 18.00
N ALA A 258 2.86 -5.73 18.79
CA ALA A 258 1.85 -6.07 19.80
C ALA A 258 0.44 -6.29 19.20
N ALA A 259 0.25 -6.01 17.92
CA ALA A 259 -0.97 -6.33 17.18
C ALA A 259 -0.99 -7.79 16.67
N GLY A 260 0.14 -8.50 16.73
CA GLY A 260 0.27 -9.90 16.31
C GLY A 260 0.93 -10.09 14.95
N ASP A 261 1.35 -8.99 14.30
CA ASP A 261 1.97 -9.03 12.99
C ASP A 261 3.40 -9.52 13.07
N HIS A 262 3.86 -10.16 11.99
CA HIS A 262 5.26 -10.52 11.80
C HIS A 262 5.67 -10.33 10.33
N TRP A 263 6.81 -9.69 10.13
CA TRP A 263 7.33 -9.33 8.81
C TRP A 263 8.85 -9.09 8.86
N ILE A 264 9.45 -8.86 7.69
CA ILE A 264 10.84 -8.40 7.57
C ILE A 264 10.84 -6.90 7.39
N THR A 265 11.52 -6.17 8.28
CA THR A 265 11.87 -4.77 8.07
C THR A 265 13.21 -4.68 7.34
N TYR A 266 13.29 -3.81 6.33
CA TYR A 266 14.56 -3.36 5.75
C TYR A 266 14.82 -1.91 6.17
N GLY A 267 16.07 -1.46 6.02
CA GLY A 267 16.48 -0.12 6.46
C GLY A 267 16.51 0.91 5.34
N ASP A 268 17.24 1.98 5.60
CA ASP A 268 17.42 3.12 4.72
C ASP A 268 17.86 2.77 3.30
N GLY A 269 17.29 3.49 2.34
CA GLY A 269 17.52 3.30 0.91
C GLY A 269 16.74 2.12 0.32
N ARG A 270 15.95 1.40 1.14
CA ARG A 270 15.13 0.25 0.74
C ARG A 270 13.64 0.55 0.79
N TYR A 271 13.20 1.77 1.11
CA TYR A 271 11.79 2.10 1.20
C TYR A 271 11.07 1.71 -0.10
N PHE A 272 11.59 2.08 -1.27
CA PHE A 272 10.92 1.80 -2.55
C PHE A 272 11.12 0.37 -3.08
N ASP A 273 12.01 -0.43 -2.47
CA ASP A 273 12.25 -1.80 -2.92
C ASP A 273 11.00 -2.66 -2.78
N THR A 274 10.73 -3.53 -3.76
CA THR A 274 9.56 -4.42 -3.75
C THR A 274 9.56 -5.35 -2.52
N VAL A 275 10.74 -5.79 -2.08
CA VAL A 275 10.92 -6.66 -0.90
C VAL A 275 10.49 -6.01 0.42
N ASN A 276 10.50 -4.66 0.50
CA ASN A 276 10.17 -3.91 1.72
C ASN A 276 8.66 -3.56 1.84
N ALA A 277 7.81 -4.08 0.95
CA ALA A 277 6.39 -3.72 0.90
C ALA A 277 5.62 -4.00 2.20
N ALA A 278 5.88 -5.14 2.85
CA ALA A 278 5.22 -5.48 4.12
C ALA A 278 5.56 -4.47 5.22
N ASN A 279 6.84 -4.08 5.32
CA ASN A 279 7.29 -3.08 6.29
C ASN A 279 6.68 -1.71 6.03
N ARG A 280 6.67 -1.27 4.76
CA ARG A 280 6.01 -0.02 4.35
C ARG A 280 4.55 0.02 4.81
N ASN A 281 3.83 -1.09 4.66
CA ASN A 281 2.42 -1.15 5.03
C ASN A 281 2.21 -0.99 6.55
N VAL A 282 3.00 -1.69 7.37
CA VAL A 282 2.88 -1.58 8.85
C VAL A 282 3.35 -0.21 9.34
N MET A 283 4.44 0.33 8.78
CA MET A 283 4.91 1.68 9.10
C MET A 283 3.85 2.75 8.82
N ARG A 284 3.24 2.70 7.63
CA ARG A 284 2.17 3.63 7.25
C ARG A 284 0.93 3.46 8.13
N ALA A 285 0.63 2.25 8.60
CA ALA A 285 -0.43 2.00 9.57
C ALA A 285 -0.12 2.65 10.94
N ALA A 286 1.13 2.61 11.39
CA ALA A 286 1.55 3.31 12.60
C ALA A 286 1.42 4.84 12.46
N LEU A 287 1.81 5.41 11.31
CA LEU A 287 1.64 6.84 11.03
C LEU A 287 0.17 7.26 11.06
N ARG A 288 -0.71 6.50 10.39
CA ARG A 288 -2.16 6.75 10.42
C ARG A 288 -2.74 6.66 11.82
N ALA A 289 -2.33 5.66 12.61
CA ALA A 289 -2.74 5.54 14.00
C ALA A 289 -2.32 6.78 14.81
N ALA A 290 -1.10 7.29 14.61
CA ALA A 290 -0.62 8.50 15.28
C ALA A 290 -1.37 9.77 14.84
N ILE A 291 -1.66 9.92 13.54
CA ILE A 291 -2.51 11.01 13.00
C ILE A 291 -3.90 10.98 13.63
N ALA A 292 -4.52 9.80 13.71
CA ALA A 292 -5.82 9.60 14.32
C ALA A 292 -5.78 9.90 15.84
N ASP A 293 -4.71 9.54 16.54
CA ASP A 293 -4.53 9.85 17.96
C ASP A 293 -4.47 11.37 18.20
N VAL A 294 -3.77 12.12 17.34
CA VAL A 294 -3.72 13.60 17.42
C VAL A 294 -5.07 14.22 17.12
N TYR A 295 -5.78 13.75 16.10
CA TYR A 295 -7.12 14.25 15.79
C TYR A 295 -8.11 13.93 16.92
N ARG A 296 -8.05 12.73 17.50
CA ARG A 296 -8.85 12.36 18.67
C ARG A 296 -8.54 13.24 19.87
N ALA A 297 -7.27 13.59 20.09
CA ALA A 297 -6.92 14.52 21.15
C ALA A 297 -7.54 15.91 20.95
N PHE A 298 -7.63 16.36 19.69
CA PHE A 298 -8.31 17.58 19.30
C PHE A 298 -9.83 17.51 19.46
N THR A 299 -10.49 16.40 19.10
CA THR A 299 -11.94 16.27 19.27
C THR A 299 -12.34 16.13 20.73
N ASP A 300 -11.55 15.40 21.52
CA ASP A 300 -11.85 15.11 22.92
C ASP A 300 -11.38 16.23 23.87
N GLY A 301 -10.55 17.15 23.38
CA GLY A 301 -9.93 18.21 24.17
C GLY A 301 -8.96 17.72 25.25
N LYS A 302 -8.40 16.52 25.08
CA LYS A 302 -7.45 15.89 26.00
C LYS A 302 -6.51 14.94 25.26
N ALA A 303 -5.27 14.81 25.72
CA ALA A 303 -4.33 13.86 25.13
C ALA A 303 -4.79 12.41 25.30
N VAL A 304 -4.47 11.56 24.31
CA VAL A 304 -4.81 10.13 24.33
C VAL A 304 -3.87 9.39 25.28
N ALA A 305 -4.42 8.72 26.29
CA ALA A 305 -3.63 8.03 27.32
C ALA A 305 -2.87 6.79 26.80
N ALA A 306 -3.45 6.06 25.85
CA ALA A 306 -2.85 4.88 25.23
C ALA A 306 -2.87 5.02 23.70
N PRO A 307 -1.87 5.71 23.11
CA PRO A 307 -1.78 5.89 21.68
C PRO A 307 -1.75 4.56 20.93
N THR A 308 -2.49 4.50 19.83
CA THR A 308 -2.76 3.29 19.07
C THR A 308 -1.51 2.82 18.32
N TYR A 309 -0.67 3.75 17.85
CA TYR A 309 0.55 3.44 17.08
C TYR A 309 1.54 2.53 17.84
N LEU A 310 1.57 2.61 19.18
CA LEU A 310 2.47 1.81 20.03
C LEU A 310 2.30 0.31 19.82
N ARG A 311 1.10 -0.13 19.42
CA ARG A 311 0.83 -1.55 19.16
C ARG A 311 1.46 -2.05 17.87
N LEU A 312 1.74 -1.15 16.93
CA LEU A 312 2.25 -1.45 15.60
C LEU A 312 3.77 -1.38 15.50
N LEU A 313 4.44 -0.87 16.53
CA LEU A 313 5.90 -0.73 16.55
C LEU A 313 6.61 -2.08 16.44
N PRO A 314 7.69 -2.17 15.63
CA PRO A 314 8.48 -3.38 15.50
C PRO A 314 9.16 -3.76 16.81
N LYS A 315 9.24 -5.07 17.05
CA LYS A 315 9.91 -5.69 18.18
C LYS A 315 10.81 -6.80 17.67
N LEU A 316 12.07 -6.73 18.07
CA LEU A 316 13.05 -7.80 17.87
C LEU A 316 13.03 -8.81 19.03
N PRO A 317 13.40 -10.07 18.77
CA PRO A 317 13.76 -10.99 19.85
C PRO A 317 14.89 -10.38 20.69
N LEU A 318 14.71 -10.35 22.01
CA LEU A 318 15.70 -9.77 22.94
C LEU A 318 16.97 -10.61 23.07
N ASP A 319 16.93 -11.89 22.67
CA ASP A 319 18.07 -12.80 22.75
C ASP A 319 18.97 -12.69 21.50
N PRO A 320 20.22 -12.21 21.62
CA PRO A 320 21.15 -12.16 20.50
C PRO A 320 21.55 -13.56 19.99
N GLN A 321 21.29 -14.63 20.76
CA GLN A 321 21.47 -16.02 20.34
C GLN A 321 20.29 -16.53 19.50
N ALA A 322 19.16 -15.81 19.44
CA ALA A 322 18.03 -16.20 18.62
C ALA A 322 18.46 -16.41 17.15
N THR A 323 17.97 -17.48 16.54
CA THR A 323 18.31 -17.88 15.17
C THR A 323 17.35 -17.32 14.13
N ASP A 324 16.28 -16.65 14.57
CA ASP A 324 15.27 -16.00 13.72
C ASP A 324 15.84 -14.87 12.86
N ASN A 325 17.00 -14.33 13.23
CA ASN A 325 17.68 -13.26 12.53
C ASN A 325 19.16 -13.59 12.37
N PHE A 326 19.89 -12.87 11.53
CA PHE A 326 21.36 -12.88 11.56
C PHE A 326 21.88 -12.35 12.90
N SER A 327 23.10 -12.72 13.29
CA SER A 327 23.69 -12.21 14.53
C SER A 327 23.96 -10.73 14.37
N PRO A 328 23.71 -9.90 15.38
CA PRO A 328 24.18 -8.52 15.35
C PRO A 328 25.70 -8.46 15.17
N LEU A 329 26.19 -7.51 14.37
CA LEU A 329 27.63 -7.26 14.21
C LEU A 329 28.24 -6.78 15.53
N PHE A 330 27.53 -5.94 16.29
CA PHE A 330 27.93 -5.47 17.61
C PHE A 330 26.87 -5.78 18.66
N VAL A 331 27.31 -6.25 19.83
CA VAL A 331 26.45 -6.47 21.01
C VAL A 331 26.97 -5.64 22.16
N ALA A 332 26.11 -4.79 22.72
CA ALA A 332 26.33 -4.17 24.02
C ALA A 332 25.87 -5.12 25.13
N LYS A 333 26.70 -5.34 26.15
CA LYS A 333 26.32 -6.12 27.33
C LYS A 333 26.15 -5.19 28.54
N PRO A 334 25.06 -5.35 29.32
CA PRO A 334 24.89 -4.59 30.56
C PRO A 334 26.11 -4.72 31.47
N GLY A 335 26.66 -3.59 31.92
CA GLY A 335 27.82 -3.53 32.80
C GLY A 335 29.18 -3.70 32.13
N GLU A 336 29.25 -3.98 30.82
CA GLU A 336 30.51 -3.91 30.06
C GLU A 336 30.66 -2.53 29.43
N ALA A 337 31.86 -1.94 29.53
CA ALA A 337 32.17 -0.65 28.89
C ALA A 337 32.47 -0.77 27.38
N LEU A 338 32.63 -2.01 26.88
CA LEU A 338 33.02 -2.31 25.50
C LEU A 338 31.93 -3.12 24.82
N ALA A 339 31.50 -2.66 23.64
CA ALA A 339 30.77 -3.49 22.71
C ALA A 339 31.63 -4.70 22.30
N ARG A 340 30.96 -5.83 22.06
CA ARG A 340 31.59 -7.02 21.50
C ARG A 340 31.28 -7.13 20.02
N VAL A 341 32.27 -7.51 19.22
CA VAL A 341 32.17 -7.64 17.76
C VAL A 341 32.03 -9.11 17.35
N ARG A 342 31.18 -9.36 16.36
CA ARG A 342 30.98 -10.69 15.76
C ARG A 342 32.26 -11.18 15.09
N VAL A 343 32.66 -12.42 15.35
CA VAL A 343 33.86 -13.03 14.75
C VAL A 343 33.56 -14.41 14.14
N PRO A 344 33.86 -14.66 12.85
CA PRO A 344 34.33 -13.70 11.86
C PRO A 344 33.29 -12.63 11.55
N THR A 345 33.71 -11.38 11.34
CA THR A 345 32.82 -10.25 10.99
C THR A 345 32.04 -10.53 9.70
N ALA A 346 32.66 -11.21 8.74
CA ALA A 346 32.06 -11.56 7.46
C ALA A 346 31.02 -12.70 7.50
N ASN A 347 30.82 -13.36 8.64
CA ASN A 347 29.85 -14.46 8.76
C ASN A 347 28.64 -14.02 9.59
N PRO A 348 27.46 -13.75 8.98
CA PRO A 348 26.29 -13.27 9.70
C PRO A 348 25.60 -14.35 10.55
N ASN A 349 26.06 -15.59 10.44
CA ASN A 349 25.59 -16.71 11.24
C ASN A 349 26.51 -16.98 12.43
N SER A 350 27.67 -16.31 12.53
CA SER A 350 28.56 -16.48 13.67
C SER A 350 27.94 -15.88 14.93
N ARG A 351 27.70 -16.73 15.92
CA ARG A 351 27.21 -16.34 17.25
C ARG A 351 28.34 -16.21 18.28
N MET A 352 29.55 -15.94 17.79
CA MET A 352 30.71 -15.66 18.62
C MET A 352 31.00 -14.17 18.62
N TRP A 353 31.08 -13.57 19.81
CA TRP A 353 31.44 -12.16 19.99
C TRP A 353 32.63 -12.01 20.92
N MET A 354 33.65 -11.31 20.44
CA MET A 354 34.86 -10.98 21.19
C MET A 354 34.87 -9.52 21.62
N ARG A 355 35.54 -9.21 22.73
CA ARG A 355 35.72 -7.81 23.15
C ARG A 355 36.57 -7.10 22.11
N ALA A 356 36.08 -5.97 21.63
CA ALA A 356 36.87 -5.11 20.77
C ALA A 356 37.94 -4.39 21.61
N GLY A 357 39.20 -4.41 21.16
CA GLY A 357 40.28 -3.60 21.75
C GLY A 357 41.22 -4.25 22.77
N ILE A 358 41.17 -5.56 23.04
CA ILE A 358 42.23 -6.25 23.83
C ILE A 358 42.58 -7.61 23.20
N LEU A 359 43.86 -7.78 22.83
CA LEU A 359 44.55 -9.02 22.42
C LEU A 359 43.67 -10.06 21.69
N GLY A 360 43.32 -9.77 20.43
CA GLY A 360 42.69 -10.76 19.53
C GLY A 360 41.88 -10.18 18.38
N VAL A 361 41.42 -8.93 18.50
CA VAL A 361 40.80 -8.15 17.41
C VAL A 361 41.50 -6.81 17.36
N ALA A 362 41.84 -6.33 16.16
CA ALA A 362 42.65 -5.14 15.97
C ALA A 362 42.04 -3.89 16.65
N PRO A 363 42.84 -2.83 16.95
CA PRO A 363 42.33 -1.57 17.48
C PRO A 363 41.09 -1.07 16.72
N TRP A 364 40.16 -0.38 17.37
CA TRP A 364 38.90 0.06 16.75
C TRP A 364 39.07 0.82 15.43
N TRP A 365 40.13 1.62 15.27
CA TRP A 365 40.44 2.29 14.01
C TRP A 365 40.86 1.32 12.89
N VAL A 366 41.52 0.20 13.24
CA VAL A 366 41.80 -0.89 12.29
C VAL A 366 40.50 -1.61 11.94
N LEU A 367 39.64 -1.91 12.92
CA LEU A 367 38.34 -2.51 12.66
C LEU A 367 37.46 -1.61 11.78
N ALA A 368 37.43 -0.30 12.04
CA ALA A 368 36.72 0.69 11.24
C ALA A 368 37.32 0.80 9.83
N ALA A 369 38.64 0.75 9.68
CA ALA A 369 39.31 0.74 8.39
C ALA A 369 39.03 -0.56 7.60
N GLU A 370 39.00 -1.70 8.28
CA GLU A 370 38.65 -3.02 7.72
C GLU A 370 37.20 -3.05 7.23
N LEU A 371 36.26 -2.56 8.04
CA LEU A 371 34.83 -2.47 7.70
C LEU A 371 34.55 -1.43 6.59
N ASN A 372 35.32 -0.34 6.52
CA ASN A 372 35.26 0.63 5.42
C ASN A 372 35.94 0.14 4.13
N GLY A 373 36.84 -0.84 4.25
CA GLY A 373 37.63 -1.42 3.16
C GLY A 373 37.11 -2.78 2.67
N ALA A 374 37.98 -3.79 2.69
CA ALA A 374 37.78 -5.11 2.09
C ALA A 374 36.79 -6.04 2.84
N LEU A 375 36.34 -5.67 4.04
CA LEU A 375 35.45 -6.47 4.90
C LEU A 375 34.10 -5.79 5.11
N ARG A 376 33.52 -5.21 4.04
CA ARG A 376 32.12 -4.72 4.10
C ARG A 376 31.23 -5.82 4.70
N PRO A 377 30.36 -5.48 5.67
CA PRO A 377 29.49 -6.47 6.26
C PRO A 377 28.72 -7.22 5.16
N PRO A 378 28.60 -8.55 5.28
CA PRO A 378 28.07 -9.40 4.23
C PRO A 378 26.63 -9.02 3.87
N LYS A 379 26.40 -8.79 2.59
CA LYS A 379 25.11 -8.49 1.96
C LYS A 379 24.53 -9.77 1.36
N ILE A 380 23.91 -10.60 2.17
CA ILE A 380 23.50 -11.97 1.81
C ILE A 380 22.06 -12.03 1.28
N GLY A 381 21.22 -11.05 1.60
CA GLY A 381 19.87 -10.92 1.06
C GLY A 381 18.92 -11.98 1.61
N VAL A 382 18.07 -11.55 2.55
CA VAL A 382 17.01 -12.31 3.25
C VAL A 382 17.47 -13.01 4.56
N PRO A 383 16.85 -12.71 5.71
CA PRO A 383 17.15 -13.36 7.00
C PRO A 383 16.83 -14.85 7.07
N PRO A 384 17.48 -15.62 7.96
CA PRO A 384 17.20 -17.05 8.13
C PRO A 384 15.80 -17.26 8.73
N GLY A 385 14.84 -17.74 7.92
CA GLY A 385 13.55 -18.33 8.30
C GLY A 385 12.58 -17.55 9.22
N LYS A 386 11.34 -17.31 8.72
CA LYS A 386 10.04 -17.46 9.45
C LYS A 386 8.84 -17.23 8.50
N GLY A 387 8.13 -18.29 8.09
CA GLY A 387 6.76 -18.20 7.51
C GLY A 387 6.51 -17.23 6.32
N GLN A 388 5.24 -17.02 5.98
CA GLN A 388 4.80 -15.91 5.11
C GLN A 388 4.52 -14.68 5.99
N ALA A 389 4.92 -13.48 5.57
CA ALA A 389 4.60 -12.24 6.29
C ALA A 389 3.08 -12.01 6.36
N THR A 390 2.55 -11.61 7.52
CA THR A 390 1.08 -11.54 7.74
C THR A 390 0.46 -10.16 7.52
N GLY A 391 1.26 -9.11 7.31
CA GLY A 391 0.74 -7.74 7.14
C GLY A 391 0.07 -7.19 8.40
N PRO A 392 -0.46 -5.95 8.37
CA PRO A 392 -1.03 -5.31 9.54
C PRO A 392 -2.40 -5.88 9.94
N ASN A 393 -2.49 -6.55 11.09
CA ASN A 393 -3.73 -6.92 11.78
C ASN A 393 -4.17 -5.75 12.66
N THR A 394 -4.80 -4.74 12.07
CA THR A 394 -5.53 -3.75 12.86
C THR A 394 -6.85 -4.37 13.30
N GLY A 395 -6.84 -5.00 14.48
CA GLY A 395 -8.01 -5.69 15.02
C GLY A 395 -9.22 -4.78 15.21
N SER A 396 -10.18 -4.86 14.28
CA SER A 396 -11.63 -4.93 14.55
C SER A 396 -12.37 -5.23 13.23
N GLY A 397 -12.85 -6.47 13.07
CA GLY A 397 -13.90 -6.83 12.11
C GLY A 397 -13.51 -6.96 10.63
N SER A 398 -13.25 -8.19 10.17
CA SER A 398 -13.63 -8.71 8.84
C SER A 398 -13.34 -7.84 7.60
N ALA A 399 -12.07 -7.73 7.22
CA ALA A 399 -11.54 -7.82 5.85
C ALA A 399 -10.03 -7.49 5.92
N THR A 400 -9.16 -8.50 5.82
CA THR A 400 -7.70 -8.29 5.97
C THR A 400 -7.09 -7.69 4.71
N ASN A 401 -7.04 -6.36 4.75
CA ASN A 401 -6.35 -5.35 3.94
C ASN A 401 -5.00 -5.72 3.32
N TRP A 402 -4.92 -5.71 1.98
CA TRP A 402 -3.65 -5.61 1.22
C TRP A 402 -3.78 -4.84 -0.10
N ILE A 403 -4.57 -3.77 -0.13
CA ILE A 403 -4.70 -2.95 -1.34
C ILE A 403 -3.43 -2.17 -1.66
N VAL A 404 -2.67 -2.65 -2.64
CA VAL A 404 -1.67 -1.86 -3.36
C VAL A 404 -2.39 -1.08 -4.46
N GLN A 405 -2.42 0.24 -4.34
CA GLN A 405 -2.95 1.14 -5.37
C GLN A 405 -1.92 1.27 -6.51
N ALA A 406 -2.28 0.87 -7.72
CA ALA A 406 -1.51 1.16 -8.92
C ALA A 406 -2.32 2.05 -9.87
N ARG A 407 -1.85 3.28 -10.10
CA ARG A 407 -2.42 4.16 -11.14
C ARG A 407 -2.12 3.58 -12.51
N LEU A 408 -3.15 3.45 -13.33
CA LEU A 408 -3.02 2.94 -14.69
C LEU A 408 -2.96 4.09 -15.70
N LEU A 409 -1.96 4.08 -16.57
CA LEU A 409 -1.75 5.07 -17.62
C LEU A 409 -1.90 4.45 -19.02
N GLU A 410 -2.33 5.26 -20.00
CA GLU A 410 -2.20 4.92 -21.41
C GLU A 410 -0.77 5.18 -21.92
N ARG A 411 -0.46 4.68 -23.13
CA ARG A 411 0.88 4.74 -23.78
C ARG A 411 1.59 6.12 -23.77
N LEU A 412 0.84 7.21 -23.59
CA LEU A 412 1.35 8.58 -23.57
C LEU A 412 1.44 9.16 -22.15
N GLY A 413 1.33 8.34 -21.10
CA GLY A 413 1.40 8.78 -19.70
C GLY A 413 0.16 9.53 -19.22
N LYS A 414 -0.97 9.46 -19.94
CA LYS A 414 -2.22 10.07 -19.48
C LYS A 414 -3.02 9.08 -18.61
N PRO A 415 -3.71 9.56 -17.56
CA PRO A 415 -4.62 8.72 -16.81
C PRO A 415 -5.76 8.19 -17.68
N LEU A 416 -6.18 6.95 -17.44
CA LEU A 416 -7.39 6.41 -18.04
C LEU A 416 -8.63 7.04 -17.36
N THR A 417 -9.60 7.52 -18.13
CA THR A 417 -10.68 8.42 -17.63
C THR A 417 -12.11 7.87 -17.81
N THR A 418 -12.28 6.56 -17.97
CA THR A 418 -13.59 5.90 -18.14
C THR A 418 -14.64 6.35 -17.11
N GLN A 419 -15.89 6.51 -17.57
CA GLN A 419 -17.09 6.72 -16.75
C GLN A 419 -17.97 5.46 -16.75
N SER A 420 -17.34 4.31 -16.92
CA SER A 420 -17.98 3.04 -17.26
C SER A 420 -17.22 1.90 -16.63
N SER A 421 -17.95 0.91 -16.10
CA SER A 421 -17.36 -0.25 -15.42
C SER A 421 -16.30 -0.93 -16.27
N PRO A 422 -15.11 -1.19 -15.72
CA PRO A 422 -14.09 -1.95 -16.42
C PRO A 422 -14.45 -3.44 -16.45
N ALA A 423 -13.70 -4.21 -17.25
CA ALA A 423 -13.73 -5.66 -17.23
C ALA A 423 -12.34 -6.21 -16.94
N ILE A 424 -12.28 -7.32 -16.21
CA ILE A 424 -11.04 -8.00 -15.82
C ILE A 424 -11.19 -9.52 -15.98
N ALA A 425 -10.14 -10.19 -16.46
CA ALA A 425 -10.06 -11.65 -16.51
C ALA A 425 -8.62 -12.14 -16.40
N GLU A 426 -8.41 -13.35 -15.88
CA GLU A 426 -7.13 -14.05 -15.95
C GLU A 426 -7.11 -14.97 -17.17
N PHE A 427 -6.09 -14.85 -18.03
CA PHE A 427 -5.92 -15.72 -19.18
C PHE A 427 -4.44 -16.03 -19.40
N LYS A 428 -4.10 -17.33 -19.39
CA LYS A 428 -2.72 -17.84 -19.61
C LYS A 428 -1.67 -17.18 -18.70
N GLY A 429 -2.00 -16.99 -17.42
CA GLY A 429 -1.12 -16.38 -16.42
C GLY A 429 -0.93 -14.87 -16.58
N GLU A 430 -1.75 -14.22 -17.40
CA GLU A 430 -1.80 -12.76 -17.54
C GLU A 430 -3.16 -12.23 -17.08
N ARG A 431 -3.14 -11.06 -16.45
CA ARG A 431 -4.35 -10.33 -16.07
C ARG A 431 -4.70 -9.40 -17.22
N TRP A 432 -5.90 -9.53 -17.76
CA TRP A 432 -6.39 -8.72 -18.87
C TRP A 432 -7.42 -7.75 -18.35
N VAL A 433 -7.27 -6.49 -18.73
CA VAL A 433 -8.22 -5.43 -18.38
C VAL A 433 -8.69 -4.77 -19.66
N CYS A 434 -10.01 -4.59 -19.77
CA CYS A 434 -10.64 -3.80 -20.81
C CYS A 434 -11.41 -2.64 -20.21
N VAL A 435 -11.16 -1.42 -20.69
CA VAL A 435 -11.85 -0.21 -20.25
C VAL A 435 -12.47 0.51 -21.45
N LYS A 436 -13.64 1.13 -21.26
CA LYS A 436 -14.32 1.92 -22.29
C LYS A 436 -13.92 3.38 -22.18
N GLN A 437 -13.25 3.94 -23.18
CA GLN A 437 -12.92 5.37 -23.24
C GLN A 437 -13.64 6.00 -24.44
N GLY A 438 -14.57 6.91 -24.17
CA GLY A 438 -15.52 7.37 -25.18
C GLY A 438 -16.34 6.20 -25.72
N ASN A 439 -16.29 5.96 -27.03
CA ASN A 439 -16.99 4.85 -27.70
C ASN A 439 -16.07 3.68 -28.06
N GLN A 440 -14.84 3.67 -27.52
CA GLN A 440 -13.81 2.70 -27.87
C GLN A 440 -13.34 1.92 -26.64
N PHE A 441 -12.71 0.77 -26.89
CA PHE A 441 -12.07 -0.02 -25.85
C PHE A 441 -10.56 0.17 -25.86
N LEU A 442 -10.00 0.30 -24.65
CA LEU A 442 -8.58 0.18 -24.37
C LEU A 442 -8.34 -1.12 -23.61
N ILE A 443 -7.27 -1.83 -23.96
CA ILE A 443 -6.89 -3.10 -23.35
C ILE A 443 -5.47 -3.05 -22.82
N GLY A 444 -5.28 -3.53 -21.60
CA GLY A 444 -3.99 -3.65 -20.93
C GLY A 444 -3.80 -5.06 -20.38
N ARG A 445 -2.55 -5.46 -20.19
CA ARG A 445 -2.17 -6.78 -19.66
C ARG A 445 -1.20 -6.63 -18.50
N HIS A 446 -1.26 -7.52 -17.53
CA HIS A 446 -0.33 -7.55 -16.41
C HIS A 446 0.10 -8.98 -16.07
N ARG A 447 1.41 -9.24 -16.18
CA ARG A 447 2.05 -10.45 -15.67
C ARG A 447 2.85 -10.13 -14.40
N THR A 448 3.88 -9.30 -14.55
CA THR A 448 4.74 -8.75 -13.48
C THR A 448 4.61 -7.23 -13.36
N GLN A 449 4.32 -6.56 -14.48
CA GLN A 449 4.04 -5.13 -14.59
C GLN A 449 2.95 -4.93 -15.66
N TRP A 450 2.30 -3.76 -15.65
CA TRP A 450 1.30 -3.41 -16.64
C TRP A 450 1.97 -3.10 -17.98
N THR A 451 1.39 -3.60 -19.07
CA THR A 451 1.64 -3.06 -20.41
C THR A 451 0.92 -1.73 -20.56
N ASP A 452 1.41 -0.87 -21.44
CA ASP A 452 0.63 0.28 -21.91
C ASP A 452 -0.76 -0.17 -22.38
N PHE A 453 -1.79 0.58 -22.00
CA PHE A 453 -3.13 0.38 -22.53
C PHE A 453 -3.17 0.79 -24.01
N GLN A 454 -3.71 -0.10 -24.85
CA GLN A 454 -3.80 0.09 -26.30
C GLN A 454 -5.23 -0.05 -26.78
N LEU A 455 -5.57 0.62 -27.89
CA LEU A 455 -6.86 0.43 -28.55
C LEU A 455 -7.09 -1.04 -28.91
N LEU A 456 -8.20 -1.59 -28.44
CA LEU A 456 -8.66 -2.91 -28.85
C LEU A 456 -9.14 -2.82 -30.31
N LYS A 457 -8.39 -3.45 -31.21
CA LYS A 457 -8.63 -3.43 -32.65
C LYS A 457 -9.00 -4.81 -33.16
N VAL A 458 -9.88 -4.83 -34.16
CA VAL A 458 -10.22 -6.02 -34.94
C VAL A 458 -9.99 -5.72 -36.40
N SER A 459 -9.21 -6.55 -37.09
CA SER A 459 -8.80 -6.32 -38.49
C SER A 459 -8.14 -4.96 -38.74
N GLY A 460 -7.54 -4.35 -37.71
CA GLY A 460 -6.89 -3.04 -37.78
C GLY A 460 -7.73 -1.87 -37.27
N ASP A 461 -9.05 -2.04 -37.18
CA ASP A 461 -9.98 -0.97 -36.81
C ASP A 461 -10.35 -1.01 -35.33
N PRO A 462 -10.42 0.15 -34.64
CA PRO A 462 -10.87 0.22 -33.25
C PRO A 462 -12.32 -0.25 -33.09
N VAL A 463 -12.55 -1.10 -32.10
CA VAL A 463 -13.92 -1.54 -31.77
C VAL A 463 -14.76 -0.36 -31.28
N GLN A 464 -15.94 -0.21 -31.86
CA GLN A 464 -16.94 0.80 -31.48
C GLN A 464 -18.05 0.16 -30.66
N THR A 465 -18.48 0.84 -29.59
CA THR A 465 -19.42 0.27 -28.62
C THR A 465 -20.33 1.33 -27.98
N SER A 466 -21.53 0.92 -27.59
CA SER A 466 -22.42 1.71 -26.74
C SER A 466 -22.27 1.36 -25.25
N THR A 467 -21.97 0.10 -24.93
CA THR A 467 -21.84 -0.40 -23.55
C THR A 467 -20.40 -0.70 -23.17
N PRO A 468 -20.09 -0.81 -21.87
CA PRO A 468 -18.87 -1.47 -21.42
C PRO A 468 -18.79 -2.92 -21.93
N ALA A 469 -17.58 -3.47 -21.92
CA ALA A 469 -17.33 -4.87 -22.25
C ALA A 469 -17.42 -5.76 -21.00
N THR A 470 -17.52 -7.07 -21.21
CA THR A 470 -17.17 -8.08 -20.21
C THR A 470 -16.15 -9.05 -20.81
N LEU A 471 -15.20 -9.50 -19.98
CA LEU A 471 -14.21 -10.50 -20.35
C LEU A 471 -14.54 -11.82 -19.65
N VAL A 472 -14.38 -12.93 -20.35
CA VAL A 472 -14.57 -14.26 -19.77
C VAL A 472 -13.65 -15.26 -20.45
N VAL A 473 -13.08 -16.17 -19.66
CA VAL A 473 -12.35 -17.32 -20.19
C VAL A 473 -13.29 -18.51 -20.24
N HIS A 474 -13.33 -19.17 -21.40
CA HIS A 474 -14.12 -20.36 -21.64
C HIS A 474 -13.28 -21.36 -22.44
N GLY A 475 -13.03 -22.53 -21.86
CA GLY A 475 -11.98 -23.43 -22.34
C GLY A 475 -10.61 -22.72 -22.35
N ASP A 476 -9.88 -22.82 -23.46
CA ASP A 476 -8.57 -22.17 -23.64
C ASP A 476 -8.64 -20.85 -24.41
N VAL A 477 -9.81 -20.20 -24.44
CA VAL A 477 -10.07 -18.98 -25.22
C VAL A 477 -10.55 -17.85 -24.30
N LEU A 478 -9.98 -16.66 -24.50
CA LEU A 478 -10.46 -15.42 -23.90
C LEU A 478 -11.49 -14.78 -24.84
N HIS A 479 -12.67 -14.50 -24.29
CA HIS A 479 -13.78 -13.87 -24.99
C HIS A 479 -14.02 -12.46 -24.46
N CYS A 480 -14.52 -11.59 -25.34
CA CYS A 480 -14.99 -10.25 -25.01
C CYS A 480 -16.40 -10.05 -25.57
N PHE A 481 -17.35 -9.64 -24.73
CA PHE A 481 -18.73 -9.37 -25.11
C PHE A 481 -19.11 -7.93 -24.80
N TYR A 482 -19.89 -7.32 -25.69
CA TYR A 482 -20.37 -5.93 -25.56
C TYR A 482 -21.59 -5.74 -26.47
N ALA A 483 -22.27 -4.59 -26.37
CA ALA A 483 -23.31 -4.21 -27.32
C ALA A 483 -22.86 -3.07 -28.22
N ASP A 484 -23.20 -3.17 -29.50
CA ASP A 484 -23.01 -2.06 -30.45
C ASP A 484 -24.04 -0.94 -30.24
N PHE A 485 -24.03 0.07 -31.11
CA PHE A 485 -24.97 1.20 -31.02
C PHE A 485 -26.43 0.84 -31.29
N GLU A 486 -26.71 -0.29 -31.92
CA GLU A 486 -28.07 -0.80 -32.09
C GLU A 486 -28.52 -1.64 -30.90
N GLY A 487 -27.64 -1.87 -29.92
CA GLY A 487 -27.85 -2.72 -28.76
C GLY A 487 -27.61 -4.21 -29.04
N CYS A 488 -27.14 -4.59 -30.23
CA CYS A 488 -26.92 -6.00 -30.57
C CYS A 488 -25.67 -6.53 -29.86
N LEU A 489 -25.79 -7.68 -29.19
CA LEU A 489 -24.68 -8.32 -28.50
C LEU A 489 -23.65 -8.86 -29.49
N GLN A 490 -22.46 -8.28 -29.45
CA GLN A 490 -21.30 -8.67 -30.24
C GLN A 490 -20.34 -9.50 -29.40
N TRP A 491 -19.59 -10.40 -30.05
CA TRP A 491 -18.53 -11.18 -29.40
C TRP A 491 -17.21 -11.16 -30.16
N LEU A 492 -16.12 -11.10 -29.42
CA LEU A 492 -14.77 -11.19 -29.92
C LEU A 492 -14.05 -12.36 -29.24
N GLN A 493 -13.07 -12.92 -29.94
CA GLN A 493 -12.20 -13.97 -29.41
C GLN A 493 -10.74 -13.58 -29.59
N TRP A 494 -9.95 -13.87 -28.57
CA TRP A 494 -8.50 -13.82 -28.67
C TRP A 494 -7.98 -15.14 -29.24
N ASN A 495 -7.31 -15.10 -30.40
CA ASN A 495 -6.80 -16.30 -31.06
C ASN A 495 -5.35 -16.67 -30.66
N GLY A 496 -4.74 -15.92 -29.74
CA GLY A 496 -3.33 -16.04 -29.37
C GLY A 496 -2.46 -14.87 -29.82
N ASP A 497 -2.86 -14.17 -30.88
CA ASP A 497 -2.08 -13.08 -31.50
C ASP A 497 -2.88 -11.78 -31.64
N ARG A 498 -4.18 -11.87 -32.00
CA ARG A 498 -5.05 -10.71 -32.18
C ARG A 498 -6.50 -11.00 -31.82
N TRP A 499 -7.26 -9.93 -31.58
CA TRP A 499 -8.71 -10.02 -31.41
C TRP A 499 -9.38 -10.24 -32.76
N MET A 500 -10.24 -11.26 -32.81
CA MET A 500 -11.02 -11.63 -33.99
C MET A 500 -12.49 -11.35 -33.73
N LYS A 501 -13.18 -10.73 -34.70
CA LYS A 501 -14.64 -10.60 -34.66
C LYS A 501 -15.21 -11.99 -34.90
N HIS A 502 -15.85 -12.54 -33.88
CA HIS A 502 -16.48 -13.84 -34.01
C HIS A 502 -17.93 -13.69 -34.52
N GLY A 503 -18.57 -12.51 -34.38
CA GLY A 503 -19.93 -12.23 -34.87
C GLY A 503 -20.89 -11.61 -33.85
N THR A 504 -22.19 -11.77 -34.10
CA THR A 504 -23.29 -11.33 -33.22
C THR A 504 -23.91 -12.54 -32.54
N VAL A 505 -24.34 -12.39 -31.29
CA VAL A 505 -25.06 -13.43 -30.53
C VAL A 505 -26.46 -13.57 -31.12
N GLN A 506 -26.66 -14.61 -31.92
CA GLN A 506 -27.88 -14.85 -32.69
C GLN A 506 -28.60 -16.10 -32.17
N VAL A 507 -29.84 -15.95 -31.71
CA VAL A 507 -30.70 -17.07 -31.32
C VAL A 507 -31.90 -17.13 -32.25
N ASN A 508 -32.08 -18.27 -32.93
CA ASN A 508 -33.16 -18.49 -33.91
C ASN A 508 -33.28 -17.37 -34.97
N GLY A 509 -32.13 -16.82 -35.40
CA GLY A 509 -32.08 -15.77 -36.42
C GLY A 509 -32.35 -14.34 -35.92
N SER A 510 -32.53 -14.16 -34.61
CA SER A 510 -32.68 -12.85 -33.97
C SER A 510 -31.47 -12.53 -33.09
N ALA A 511 -30.97 -11.30 -33.18
CA ALA A 511 -29.88 -10.84 -32.32
C ALA A 511 -30.37 -10.72 -30.87
N ALA A 512 -29.60 -11.23 -29.92
CA ALA A 512 -29.77 -10.88 -28.52
C ALA A 512 -29.34 -9.41 -28.32
N LYS A 513 -30.12 -8.64 -27.56
CA LYS A 513 -29.91 -7.19 -27.43
C LYS A 513 -29.92 -6.70 -25.97
N THR A 514 -29.08 -5.71 -25.67
CA THR A 514 -28.96 -5.04 -24.36
C THR A 514 -28.60 -3.56 -24.51
N ASP A 515 -28.95 -2.74 -23.52
CA ASP A 515 -28.55 -1.33 -23.35
C ASP A 515 -27.68 -1.09 -22.10
N ARG A 516 -27.29 -2.19 -21.43
CA ARG A 516 -26.33 -2.25 -20.33
C ARG A 516 -25.22 -3.26 -20.65
N ALA A 517 -24.10 -3.19 -19.93
CA ALA A 517 -23.04 -4.17 -20.09
C ALA A 517 -23.60 -5.59 -19.84
N PRO A 518 -23.27 -6.57 -20.70
CA PRO A 518 -23.60 -7.96 -20.42
C PRO A 518 -22.68 -8.52 -19.33
N CYS A 519 -23.12 -9.59 -18.68
CA CYS A 519 -22.28 -10.45 -17.85
C CYS A 519 -22.10 -11.79 -18.56
N ALA A 520 -20.89 -12.33 -18.53
CA ALA A 520 -20.58 -13.63 -19.14
C ALA A 520 -19.92 -14.55 -18.11
N VAL A 521 -20.35 -15.81 -18.07
CA VAL A 521 -19.80 -16.83 -17.17
C VAL A 521 -19.62 -18.16 -17.91
N SER A 522 -18.51 -18.84 -17.63
CA SER A 522 -18.31 -20.24 -18.01
C SER A 522 -18.70 -21.12 -16.82
N LEU A 523 -19.79 -21.87 -16.96
CA LEU A 523 -20.24 -22.78 -15.90
C LEU A 523 -19.35 -24.02 -15.81
N PRO A 524 -19.11 -24.57 -14.61
CA PRO A 524 -18.01 -25.51 -14.37
C PRO A 524 -18.29 -26.94 -14.84
N ASN A 525 -19.52 -27.43 -14.76
CA ASN A 525 -19.82 -28.86 -14.91
C ASN A 525 -19.98 -29.25 -16.38
N ALA A 526 -20.82 -28.51 -17.10
CA ALA A 526 -21.11 -28.76 -18.50
C ALA A 526 -20.29 -27.85 -19.43
N ARG A 527 -19.46 -26.96 -18.87
CA ARG A 527 -18.69 -25.95 -19.61
C ARG A 527 -19.60 -25.17 -20.56
N HIS A 528 -20.71 -24.66 -20.03
CA HIS A 528 -21.58 -23.80 -20.81
C HIS A 528 -21.10 -22.35 -20.71
N LEU A 529 -20.99 -21.68 -21.86
CA LEU A 529 -20.78 -20.23 -21.89
C LEU A 529 -22.15 -19.56 -21.88
N VAL A 530 -22.43 -18.82 -20.81
CA VAL A 530 -23.72 -18.18 -20.55
C VAL A 530 -23.54 -16.67 -20.48
N LEU A 531 -24.43 -15.95 -21.14
CA LEU A 531 -24.58 -14.51 -21.06
C LEU A 531 -25.83 -14.17 -20.28
N PHE A 532 -25.70 -13.28 -19.32
CA PHE A 532 -26.79 -12.61 -18.62
C PHE A 532 -26.80 -11.14 -19.00
N PHE A 533 -27.95 -10.58 -19.32
CA PHE A 533 -28.04 -9.19 -19.76
C PHE A 533 -29.42 -8.61 -19.51
N LYS A 534 -29.49 -7.30 -19.29
CA LYS A 534 -30.75 -6.57 -19.29
C LYS A 534 -31.31 -6.55 -20.72
N GLY A 535 -32.58 -6.87 -20.90
CA GLY A 535 -33.19 -6.80 -22.22
C GLY A 535 -33.15 -5.37 -22.78
N TYR A 536 -32.83 -5.22 -24.06
CA TYR A 536 -32.83 -3.90 -24.72
C TYR A 536 -34.20 -3.23 -24.61
N GLN A 537 -34.25 -2.02 -24.02
CA GLN A 537 -35.51 -1.29 -23.77
C GLN A 537 -36.54 -2.10 -22.94
N SER A 538 -36.09 -3.12 -22.21
CA SER A 538 -36.87 -3.92 -21.27
C SER A 538 -36.18 -3.92 -19.91
N SER A 539 -36.94 -4.13 -18.85
CA SER A 539 -36.40 -4.32 -17.51
C SER A 539 -36.12 -5.78 -17.17
N ASP A 540 -36.55 -6.74 -18.01
CA ASP A 540 -36.31 -8.15 -17.72
C ASP A 540 -34.82 -8.49 -17.86
N LEU A 541 -34.35 -9.36 -16.97
CA LEU A 541 -33.07 -10.02 -17.05
C LEU A 541 -33.20 -11.19 -18.02
N TYR A 542 -32.44 -11.16 -19.10
CA TYR A 542 -32.37 -12.21 -20.12
C TYR A 542 -31.14 -13.08 -19.92
N TYR A 543 -31.19 -14.28 -20.49
CA TYR A 543 -30.01 -15.10 -20.69
C TYR A 543 -29.95 -15.70 -22.09
N ALA A 544 -28.74 -15.87 -22.60
CA ALA A 544 -28.44 -16.63 -23.81
C ALA A 544 -27.21 -17.48 -23.54
N TRP A 545 -27.12 -18.67 -24.11
CA TRP A 545 -26.06 -19.61 -23.77
C TRP A 545 -25.66 -20.48 -24.95
N ARG A 546 -24.50 -21.11 -24.84
CA ARG A 546 -24.03 -22.10 -25.80
C ARG A 546 -23.23 -23.21 -25.11
N PHE A 547 -23.23 -24.38 -25.73
CA PHE A 547 -22.39 -25.50 -25.32
C PHE A 547 -20.96 -25.34 -25.81
N GLU A 548 -19.99 -25.91 -25.07
CA GLU A 548 -18.58 -25.99 -25.50
C GLU A 548 -18.43 -26.66 -26.88
N LYS A 549 -19.23 -27.71 -27.14
CA LYS A 549 -19.18 -28.52 -28.38
C LYS A 549 -20.18 -28.11 -29.47
N GLU A 550 -21.09 -27.18 -29.19
CA GLU A 550 -22.09 -26.72 -30.18
C GLU A 550 -21.79 -25.27 -30.60
N THR A 551 -22.09 -24.95 -31.85
CA THR A 551 -21.71 -23.66 -32.47
C THR A 551 -22.79 -22.60 -32.40
N LYS A 552 -24.02 -22.96 -31.98
CA LYS A 552 -25.18 -22.06 -31.98
C LYS A 552 -25.47 -21.53 -30.58
N TRP A 553 -25.94 -20.30 -30.53
CA TRP A 553 -26.52 -19.73 -29.32
C TRP A 553 -27.98 -20.17 -29.17
N LEU A 554 -28.37 -20.44 -27.94
CA LEU A 554 -29.70 -20.83 -27.50
C LEU A 554 -30.18 -19.86 -26.42
N GLY A 555 -31.48 -19.88 -26.12
CA GLY A 555 -32.10 -18.98 -25.14
C GLY A 555 -32.54 -17.66 -25.75
N ASN A 556 -31.98 -16.54 -25.30
CA ASN A 556 -32.50 -15.18 -25.51
C ASN A 556 -33.93 -15.04 -24.97
N THR A 557 -34.13 -15.52 -23.75
CA THR A 557 -35.41 -15.49 -23.04
C THR A 557 -35.23 -14.89 -21.65
N PRO A 558 -36.30 -14.29 -21.06
CA PRO A 558 -36.25 -13.81 -19.69
C PRO A 558 -35.89 -14.93 -18.71
N VAL A 559 -35.11 -14.59 -17.69
CA VAL A 559 -34.80 -15.46 -16.55
C VAL A 559 -36.05 -15.57 -15.69
N GLN A 560 -36.77 -16.68 -15.84
CA GLN A 560 -37.92 -17.00 -15.01
C GLN A 560 -37.49 -17.81 -13.80
N THR A 561 -37.95 -17.37 -12.63
CA THR A 561 -37.88 -18.15 -11.39
C THR A 561 -39.28 -18.66 -11.06
N GLY A 562 -39.39 -19.61 -10.13
CA GLY A 562 -40.69 -20.18 -9.72
C GLY A 562 -41.74 -19.18 -9.20
N GLN A 563 -41.42 -17.89 -9.13
CA GLN A 563 -42.29 -16.79 -8.70
C GLN A 563 -43.31 -16.31 -9.76
N GLY A 564 -43.30 -16.87 -10.98
CA GLY A 564 -44.31 -16.58 -12.01
C GLY A 564 -44.12 -15.29 -12.81
N TYR A 565 -43.02 -14.55 -12.59
CA TYR A 565 -42.58 -13.41 -13.38
C TYR A 565 -41.06 -13.43 -13.58
N ALA A 566 -40.57 -12.70 -14.58
CA ALA A 566 -39.13 -12.63 -14.87
C ALA A 566 -38.39 -11.80 -13.81
N ALA A 567 -37.13 -12.16 -13.54
CA ALA A 567 -36.25 -11.28 -12.78
C ALA A 567 -36.03 -9.98 -13.57
N MET A 568 -35.94 -8.83 -12.88
CA MET A 568 -35.85 -7.52 -13.53
C MET A 568 -34.72 -6.66 -12.96
N THR A 569 -34.01 -5.91 -13.81
CA THR A 569 -32.89 -5.03 -13.47
C THR A 569 -32.86 -3.76 -14.32
N ASP A 570 -32.39 -2.66 -13.73
CA ASP A 570 -32.07 -1.39 -14.42
C ASP A 570 -30.59 -1.23 -14.77
N GLU A 571 -29.76 -2.12 -14.23
CA GLU A 571 -28.31 -2.08 -14.36
C GLU A 571 -27.74 -3.36 -14.97
N GLN A 572 -26.45 -3.32 -15.30
CA GLN A 572 -25.70 -4.51 -15.67
C GLN A 572 -25.79 -5.56 -14.55
N PRO A 573 -26.11 -6.83 -14.87
CA PRO A 573 -25.96 -7.93 -13.93
C PRO A 573 -24.48 -8.28 -13.76
N CYS A 574 -24.15 -9.05 -12.73
CA CYS A 574 -22.85 -9.69 -12.58
C CYS A 574 -23.02 -11.15 -12.12
N ALA A 575 -21.98 -11.96 -12.24
CA ALA A 575 -22.02 -13.35 -11.84
C ALA A 575 -20.71 -13.80 -11.20
N ALA A 576 -20.82 -14.66 -10.19
CA ALA A 576 -19.69 -15.30 -9.53
C ALA A 576 -19.83 -16.82 -9.70
N CYS A 577 -18.84 -17.43 -10.38
CA CYS A 577 -18.83 -18.86 -10.67
C CYS A 577 -18.20 -19.64 -9.51
N THR A 578 -18.91 -20.63 -8.99
CA THR A 578 -18.40 -21.60 -8.02
C THR A 578 -18.23 -22.95 -8.73
N ARG A 579 -17.77 -23.99 -8.03
CA ARG A 579 -17.61 -25.35 -8.56
C ARG A 579 -18.91 -26.03 -8.93
N GLU A 580 -20.03 -25.64 -8.31
CA GLU A 580 -21.33 -26.30 -8.52
C GLU A 580 -22.27 -25.54 -9.45
N GLY A 581 -21.93 -24.31 -9.81
CA GLY A 581 -22.79 -23.43 -10.60
C GLY A 581 -22.33 -21.99 -10.53
N ALA A 582 -23.26 -21.05 -10.66
CA ALA A 582 -22.95 -19.63 -10.48
C ALA A 582 -24.09 -18.90 -9.75
N PHE A 583 -23.71 -17.86 -9.01
CA PHE A 583 -24.65 -16.87 -8.52
C PHE A 583 -24.66 -15.68 -9.47
N VAL A 584 -25.85 -15.27 -9.89
CA VAL A 584 -26.11 -14.04 -10.65
C VAL A 584 -26.65 -13.01 -9.69
N TYR A 585 -25.98 -11.87 -9.58
CA TYR A 585 -26.37 -10.75 -8.74
C TYR A 585 -26.78 -9.55 -9.60
N PHE A 586 -27.80 -8.82 -9.14
CA PHE A 586 -28.31 -7.66 -9.84
C PHE A 586 -29.05 -6.72 -8.90
N ARG A 587 -29.15 -5.45 -9.29
CA ARG A 587 -30.00 -4.46 -8.63
C ARG A 587 -31.41 -4.56 -9.21
N ALA A 588 -32.42 -4.77 -8.37
CA ALA A 588 -33.79 -4.94 -8.85
C ALA A 588 -34.33 -3.67 -9.54
N HIS A 589 -35.10 -3.86 -10.61
CA HIS A 589 -35.77 -2.76 -11.33
C HIS A 589 -36.67 -1.93 -10.39
N GLY A 590 -36.64 -0.61 -10.54
CA GLY A 590 -37.47 0.32 -9.76
C GLY A 590 -37.11 0.39 -8.27
N GLY A 591 -36.06 -0.32 -7.85
CA GLY A 591 -35.56 -0.37 -6.48
C GLY A 591 -34.04 -0.27 -6.40
N ARG A 592 -33.53 -0.24 -5.18
CA ARG A 592 -32.08 -0.22 -4.90
C ARG A 592 -31.58 -1.51 -4.28
N SER A 593 -32.48 -2.44 -3.99
CA SER A 593 -32.17 -3.72 -3.34
C SER A 593 -31.37 -4.64 -4.27
N VAL A 594 -30.41 -5.36 -3.69
CA VAL A 594 -29.60 -6.35 -4.38
C VAL A 594 -30.28 -7.72 -4.30
N TYR A 595 -30.38 -8.40 -5.42
CA TYR A 595 -31.00 -9.72 -5.56
C TYR A 595 -29.97 -10.75 -6.00
N SER A 596 -30.27 -12.02 -5.74
CA SER A 596 -29.45 -13.13 -6.23
C SER A 596 -30.30 -14.24 -6.86
N ILE A 597 -29.77 -14.84 -7.92
CA ILE A 597 -30.29 -16.03 -8.57
C ILE A 597 -29.16 -17.06 -8.64
N TRP A 598 -29.44 -18.28 -8.20
CA TRP A 598 -28.54 -19.41 -8.41
C TRP A 598 -28.86 -20.08 -9.73
N VAL A 599 -27.82 -20.35 -10.53
CA VAL A 599 -27.92 -21.13 -11.77
C VAL A 599 -27.01 -22.36 -11.66
N SER A 600 -27.57 -23.52 -11.97
CA SER A 600 -26.83 -24.79 -12.05
C SER A 600 -26.95 -25.39 -13.45
N ASP A 601 -25.86 -26.00 -13.92
CA ASP A 601 -25.77 -26.75 -15.18
C ASP A 601 -25.60 -28.27 -14.96
N ASN A 602 -25.92 -28.75 -13.76
CA ASN A 602 -25.77 -30.17 -13.38
C ASN A 602 -26.85 -31.12 -13.94
N ASP A 603 -27.80 -30.62 -14.73
CA ASP A 603 -28.84 -31.47 -15.33
C ASP A 603 -28.28 -32.32 -16.49
N PRO A 604 -28.39 -33.66 -16.43
CA PRO A 604 -28.04 -34.54 -17.56
C PRO A 604 -28.78 -34.19 -18.86
N ALA A 605 -29.98 -33.62 -18.77
CA ALA A 605 -30.77 -33.15 -19.90
C ALA A 605 -30.34 -31.76 -20.42
N ARG A 606 -29.30 -31.15 -19.82
CA ARG A 606 -28.72 -29.85 -20.20
C ARG A 606 -29.68 -28.67 -20.09
N ASN A 607 -30.69 -28.75 -19.22
CA ASN A 607 -31.55 -27.61 -18.92
C ASN A 607 -30.88 -26.68 -17.91
N PHE A 608 -31.27 -25.40 -17.98
CA PHE A 608 -30.89 -24.39 -16.98
C PHE A 608 -32.04 -24.21 -16.00
N TYR A 609 -31.75 -24.36 -14.72
CA TYR A 609 -32.70 -24.06 -13.66
C TYR A 609 -32.22 -22.84 -12.88
N PHE A 610 -33.14 -21.90 -12.68
CA PHE A 610 -32.92 -20.68 -11.93
C PHE A 610 -33.66 -20.77 -10.60
N TYR A 611 -32.91 -20.64 -9.50
CA TYR A 611 -33.45 -20.71 -8.15
C TYR A 611 -33.20 -19.39 -7.42
N GLY A 612 -34.18 -18.93 -6.64
CA GLY A 612 -34.09 -17.67 -5.90
C GLY A 612 -34.93 -16.57 -6.54
N ASN A 613 -34.32 -15.39 -6.78
CA ASN A 613 -34.98 -14.11 -7.08
C ASN A 613 -35.62 -13.43 -5.84
N GLU A 614 -34.87 -13.41 -4.74
CA GLU A 614 -35.24 -12.73 -3.50
C GLU A 614 -34.19 -11.68 -3.14
N PRO A 615 -34.55 -10.60 -2.41
CA PRO A 615 -33.59 -9.63 -1.94
C PRO A 615 -32.60 -10.27 -0.96
N ILE A 616 -31.32 -9.91 -1.10
CA ILE A 616 -30.27 -10.33 -0.17
C ILE A 616 -30.54 -9.70 1.19
N ARG A 617 -30.69 -10.55 2.20
CA ARG A 617 -30.83 -10.14 3.61
C ARG A 617 -29.50 -10.33 4.32
N LEU A 618 -29.01 -9.24 4.93
CA LEU A 618 -27.82 -9.24 5.74
C LEU A 618 -28.08 -9.95 7.08
N ILE A 619 -27.01 -10.25 7.83
CA ILE A 619 -27.09 -10.93 9.14
C ILE A 619 -27.96 -10.17 10.17
N ASP A 620 -28.04 -8.84 10.04
CA ASP A 620 -28.91 -7.97 10.85
C ASP A 620 -30.36 -7.91 10.35
N LYS A 621 -30.71 -8.70 9.33
CA LYS A 621 -32.00 -8.79 8.63
C LYS A 621 -32.34 -7.61 7.73
N SER A 622 -31.48 -6.60 7.62
CA SER A 622 -31.65 -5.51 6.66
C SER A 622 -31.49 -6.02 5.22
N VAL A 623 -32.06 -5.31 4.26
CA VAL A 623 -31.95 -5.65 2.84
C VAL A 623 -30.74 -4.93 2.26
N ALA A 624 -29.82 -5.70 1.65
CA ALA A 624 -28.68 -5.15 0.93
C ALA A 624 -29.16 -4.25 -0.21
N TRP A 625 -28.50 -3.11 -0.42
CA TRP A 625 -28.83 -2.16 -1.47
C TRP A 625 -27.57 -1.56 -2.10
N SER A 626 -27.71 -1.01 -3.30
CA SER A 626 -26.63 -0.31 -4.01
C SER A 626 -27.16 0.91 -4.79
N SER A 627 -26.30 1.92 -5.00
CA SER A 627 -26.55 3.06 -5.91
C SER A 627 -26.37 2.71 -7.38
N ALA A 628 -25.58 1.68 -7.68
CA ALA A 628 -25.18 1.31 -9.03
C ALA A 628 -25.24 -0.20 -9.23
N ALA A 629 -24.55 -0.71 -10.24
CA ALA A 629 -24.35 -2.14 -10.41
C ALA A 629 -23.42 -2.71 -9.34
N ILE A 630 -23.46 -4.04 -9.16
CA ILE A 630 -22.66 -4.77 -8.18
C ILE A 630 -21.49 -5.45 -8.90
N ALA A 631 -20.34 -5.58 -8.23
CA ALA A 631 -19.25 -6.44 -8.67
C ALA A 631 -19.19 -7.69 -7.78
N ALA A 632 -18.89 -8.86 -8.36
CA ALA A 632 -18.88 -10.12 -7.62
C ALA A 632 -17.73 -11.03 -8.08
N ALA A 633 -17.12 -11.73 -7.14
CA ALA A 633 -16.14 -12.77 -7.42
C ALA A 633 -16.22 -13.89 -6.37
N ALA A 634 -16.07 -15.14 -6.81
CA ALA A 634 -16.13 -16.31 -5.93
C ALA A 634 -14.74 -16.81 -5.55
N HIS A 635 -14.64 -17.38 -4.35
CA HIS A 635 -13.44 -18.06 -3.85
C HIS A 635 -13.32 -19.51 -4.38
N PRO A 636 -12.13 -20.10 -4.58
CA PRO A 636 -11.94 -21.44 -5.18
C PRO A 636 -12.43 -22.61 -4.30
N THR A 637 -12.71 -22.36 -3.02
CA THR A 637 -13.32 -23.35 -2.12
C THR A 637 -14.85 -23.35 -2.15
N ASP A 638 -15.46 -22.50 -2.97
CA ASP A 638 -16.92 -22.36 -3.20
C ASP A 638 -17.76 -21.93 -2.01
N SER A 639 -17.13 -21.80 -0.85
CA SER A 639 -17.83 -21.48 0.39
C SER A 639 -18.10 -19.99 0.54
N GLN A 640 -17.47 -19.14 -0.30
CA GLN A 640 -17.54 -17.69 -0.18
C GLN A 640 -17.61 -16.96 -1.52
N VAL A 641 -18.44 -15.91 -1.58
CA VAL A 641 -18.48 -14.93 -2.68
C VAL A 641 -18.35 -13.55 -2.08
N LEU A 642 -17.42 -12.76 -2.63
CA LEU A 642 -17.27 -11.35 -2.29
C LEU A 642 -18.10 -10.51 -3.25
N LEU A 643 -18.98 -9.67 -2.70
CA LEU A 643 -19.68 -8.62 -3.42
C LEU A 643 -19.08 -7.27 -3.05
N VAL A 644 -18.89 -6.40 -4.03
CA VAL A 644 -18.57 -4.98 -3.82
C VAL A 644 -19.74 -4.14 -4.32
N VAL A 645 -20.32 -3.35 -3.41
CA VAL A 645 -21.52 -2.57 -3.63
C VAL A 645 -21.21 -1.07 -3.50
N PRO A 646 -21.38 -0.28 -4.58
CA PRO A 646 -21.31 1.17 -4.51
C PRO A 646 -22.52 1.78 -3.80
N HIS A 647 -22.31 2.90 -3.11
CA HIS A 647 -23.34 3.70 -2.44
C HIS A 647 -23.31 5.18 -2.89
N ASP A 648 -24.23 5.99 -2.36
CA ASP A 648 -24.43 7.40 -2.79
C ASP A 648 -23.29 8.33 -2.38
N ASP A 649 -22.56 7.96 -1.34
CA ASP A 649 -21.38 8.65 -0.84
C ASP A 649 -20.11 8.30 -1.65
N ASN A 650 -20.27 7.62 -2.78
CA ASN A 650 -19.20 6.96 -3.56
C ASN A 650 -18.44 5.89 -2.77
N ALA A 651 -18.81 5.58 -1.52
CA ALA A 651 -18.12 4.56 -0.75
C ALA A 651 -18.38 3.17 -1.32
N LEU A 652 -17.32 2.40 -1.44
CA LEU A 652 -17.39 0.97 -1.72
C LEU A 652 -17.58 0.23 -0.40
N ARG A 653 -18.59 -0.62 -0.34
CA ARG A 653 -18.84 -1.54 0.78
C ARG A 653 -18.79 -2.97 0.28
N SER A 654 -18.48 -3.91 1.18
CA SER A 654 -18.41 -5.32 0.85
C SER A 654 -19.58 -6.07 1.47
N ILE A 655 -20.01 -7.13 0.78
CA ILE A 655 -20.89 -8.14 1.36
C ILE A 655 -20.25 -9.48 1.07
N THR A 656 -19.85 -10.19 2.12
CA THR A 656 -19.35 -11.56 2.02
C THR A 656 -20.51 -12.52 2.15
N GLN A 657 -20.83 -13.22 1.07
CA GLN A 657 -21.72 -14.37 1.11
C GLN A 657 -20.94 -15.57 1.64
N GLN A 658 -21.46 -16.25 2.65
CA GLN A 658 -20.91 -17.51 3.18
C GLN A 658 -21.97 -18.62 3.12
N THR A 659 -21.58 -19.79 2.64
CA THR A 659 -22.42 -21.00 2.67
C THR A 659 -22.25 -21.72 4.00
N LEU A 660 -23.37 -22.07 4.67
CA LEU A 660 -23.35 -22.74 5.97
C LEU A 660 -23.56 -24.26 5.82
N GLY A 661 -22.50 -25.04 6.03
CA GLY A 661 -22.56 -26.51 6.03
C GLY A 661 -22.87 -27.09 4.64
N ASP A 662 -23.57 -28.24 4.60
CA ASP A 662 -23.99 -28.93 3.36
C ASP A 662 -25.36 -28.48 2.84
N THR A 663 -25.91 -27.39 3.39
CA THR A 663 -27.28 -26.95 3.12
C THR A 663 -27.33 -25.64 2.32
N THR A 664 -28.45 -25.44 1.62
CA THR A 664 -28.82 -24.25 0.82
C THR A 664 -28.87 -22.91 1.61
N GLN A 665 -28.50 -22.92 2.89
CA GLN A 665 -28.50 -21.74 3.76
C GLN A 665 -27.26 -20.88 3.52
N ARG A 666 -27.50 -19.58 3.33
CA ARG A 666 -26.49 -18.57 3.05
C ARG A 666 -26.58 -17.45 4.07
N GLN A 667 -25.42 -17.00 4.55
CA GLN A 667 -25.29 -15.78 5.33
C GLN A 667 -24.63 -14.70 4.49
N TYR A 668 -25.06 -13.46 4.69
CA TYR A 668 -24.50 -12.27 4.04
C TYR A 668 -24.00 -11.32 5.11
N LEU A 669 -22.69 -11.16 5.16
CA LEU A 669 -21.99 -10.37 6.17
C LEU A 669 -21.57 -9.04 5.53
N PRO A 670 -22.08 -7.90 6.02
CA PRO A 670 -21.59 -6.60 5.56
C PRO A 670 -20.16 -6.36 6.07
N GLY A 671 -19.39 -5.63 5.30
CA GLY A 671 -18.08 -5.12 5.67
C GLY A 671 -17.77 -3.84 4.90
N ASP A 672 -16.68 -3.19 5.27
CA ASP A 672 -16.14 -2.06 4.52
C ASP A 672 -15.16 -2.57 3.46
N VAL A 673 -14.83 -1.70 2.50
CA VAL A 673 -13.80 -1.94 1.48
C VAL A 673 -12.76 -0.84 1.68
N ASP A 674 -11.80 -1.11 2.56
CA ASP A 674 -10.77 -0.15 2.94
C ASP A 674 -9.45 -0.53 2.30
N ALA A 675 -8.65 0.46 1.89
CA ALA A 675 -7.32 0.24 1.33
C ALA A 675 -6.34 -0.44 2.33
N ALA A 676 -5.13 -0.83 1.90
CA ALA A 676 -4.10 -1.38 2.80
C ALA A 676 -3.80 -0.43 3.96
N ASP A 677 -4.12 0.84 3.74
CA ASP A 677 -4.03 1.91 4.68
C ASP A 677 -5.26 2.13 5.59
N GLY A 678 -6.31 1.32 5.47
CA GLY A 678 -7.53 1.50 6.25
C GLY A 678 -8.33 2.73 5.83
N GLU A 679 -7.98 3.37 4.71
CA GLU A 679 -8.82 4.42 4.12
C GLU A 679 -9.98 3.81 3.36
N GLN A 680 -11.18 4.37 3.56
CA GLN A 680 -12.36 3.94 2.84
C GLN A 680 -12.19 4.17 1.34
N LEU A 681 -12.36 3.12 0.54
CA LEU A 681 -12.24 3.23 -0.90
C LEU A 681 -13.49 3.87 -1.50
N LEU A 682 -13.27 4.93 -2.28
CA LEU A 682 -14.32 5.64 -2.98
C LEU A 682 -14.27 5.34 -4.47
N SER A 683 -15.42 5.21 -5.12
CA SER A 683 -15.52 5.14 -6.57
C SER A 683 -16.76 5.79 -7.16
N ASN A 684 -16.56 6.44 -8.30
CA ASN A 684 -17.64 7.02 -9.12
C ASN A 684 -18.38 5.98 -9.97
N ILE A 685 -17.87 4.75 -10.09
CA ILE A 685 -18.45 3.70 -10.93
C ILE A 685 -18.46 2.36 -10.20
N THR A 686 -19.24 1.41 -10.70
CA THR A 686 -19.09 0.01 -10.27
C THR A 686 -17.72 -0.52 -10.70
N PRO A 687 -16.88 -1.01 -9.77
CA PRO A 687 -15.56 -1.53 -10.10
C PRO A 687 -15.66 -2.87 -10.83
N ALA A 688 -14.56 -3.30 -11.46
CA ALA A 688 -14.41 -4.68 -11.88
C ALA A 688 -13.83 -5.49 -10.73
N LEU A 689 -14.30 -6.72 -10.50
CA LEU A 689 -13.79 -7.61 -9.45
C LEU A 689 -13.55 -9.00 -10.05
N ALA A 690 -12.38 -9.58 -9.81
CA ALA A 690 -12.11 -10.98 -10.13
C ALA A 690 -11.20 -11.61 -9.10
N LEU A 691 -11.31 -12.93 -8.96
CA LEU A 691 -10.32 -13.72 -8.24
C LEU A 691 -9.28 -14.25 -9.24
N ILE A 692 -8.01 -13.94 -9.01
CA ILE A 692 -6.87 -14.26 -9.88
C ILE A 692 -5.72 -14.71 -8.98
N ASP A 693 -5.13 -15.87 -9.26
CA ASP A 693 -4.05 -16.46 -8.43
C ASP A 693 -4.41 -16.56 -6.92
N GLY A 694 -5.68 -16.84 -6.61
CA GLY A 694 -6.15 -16.92 -5.21
C GLY A 694 -6.23 -15.58 -4.49
N ARG A 695 -6.18 -14.45 -5.20
CA ARG A 695 -6.34 -13.09 -4.67
C ARG A 695 -7.48 -12.39 -5.37
N TYR A 696 -8.25 -11.58 -4.65
CA TYR A 696 -9.19 -10.68 -5.29
C TYR A 696 -8.44 -9.50 -5.90
N TRP A 697 -8.83 -9.13 -7.11
CA TRP A 697 -8.36 -7.97 -7.83
C TRP A 697 -9.55 -7.09 -8.14
N MET A 698 -9.45 -5.82 -7.79
CA MET A 698 -10.48 -4.83 -8.11
C MET A 698 -9.88 -3.68 -8.91
N LEU A 699 -10.52 -3.33 -10.00
CA LEU A 699 -10.20 -2.12 -10.75
C LEU A 699 -11.32 -1.11 -10.56
N SER A 700 -10.95 0.08 -10.08
CA SER A 700 -11.88 1.14 -9.71
C SER A 700 -11.49 2.48 -10.33
N VAL A 701 -12.41 3.46 -10.29
CA VAL A 701 -12.14 4.87 -10.62
C VAL A 701 -12.35 5.72 -9.38
N GLU A 702 -11.30 6.36 -8.88
CA GLU A 702 -11.36 7.27 -7.74
C GLU A 702 -12.20 8.52 -8.08
N PRO A 703 -12.75 9.22 -7.06
CA PRO A 703 -13.54 10.44 -7.26
C PRO A 703 -12.84 11.52 -8.10
N GLU A 704 -11.51 11.60 -8.00
CA GLU A 704 -10.66 12.54 -8.72
C GLU A 704 -10.44 12.16 -10.20
N GLY A 705 -11.05 11.05 -10.67
CA GLY A 705 -11.05 10.65 -12.08
C GLY A 705 -9.87 9.77 -12.50
N HIS A 706 -9.14 9.20 -11.54
CA HIS A 706 -8.03 8.28 -11.79
C HIS A 706 -8.47 6.82 -11.70
N GLN A 707 -7.99 5.98 -12.63
CA GLN A 707 -8.17 4.53 -12.54
C GLN A 707 -7.07 3.90 -11.70
N VAL A 708 -7.50 3.06 -10.76
CA VAL A 708 -6.59 2.39 -9.82
C VAL A 708 -6.93 0.91 -9.74
N MET A 709 -5.92 0.07 -9.97
CA MET A 709 -6.01 -1.36 -9.71
C MET A 709 -5.56 -1.64 -8.27
N LEU A 710 -6.37 -2.43 -7.57
CA LEU A 710 -6.20 -2.86 -6.19
C LEU A 710 -6.14 -4.38 -6.13
N SER A 711 -5.26 -4.94 -5.31
CA SER A 711 -5.25 -6.38 -4.95
C SER A 711 -5.69 -6.50 -3.50
N PHE A 712 -6.52 -7.47 -3.14
CA PHE A 712 -6.84 -7.78 -1.74
C PHE A 712 -6.09 -9.05 -1.35
N GLY A 713 -5.59 -9.13 -0.12
CA GLY A 713 -4.65 -10.17 0.29
C GLY A 713 -5.23 -11.14 1.30
N GLN A 714 -4.92 -12.41 1.01
CA GLN A 714 -5.41 -13.66 1.59
C GLN A 714 -6.94 -13.90 1.43
N PRO A 715 -7.33 -15.16 1.17
CA PRO A 715 -8.65 -15.57 0.71
C PRO A 715 -9.82 -15.39 1.69
#